data_AF-A0A832I127-F1
#
_entry.id   AF-A0A832I127-F1
#
_cell.length_a   1.000
_cell.length_b   1.000
_cell.length_c   1.000
_cell.angle_alpha   90.00
_cell.angle_beta   90.00
_cell.angle_gamma   90.00
#
_symmetry.space_group_name_H-M   'P 1'
#
loop_
_entity.id
_entity.type
_entity.pdbx_description
1 polymer ?
#
loop_
_entity_poly.entity_id
_entity_poly.type
_entity_poly.pdbx_seq_one_letter_code
_entity_poly.pdbx_strand_id
1 'polypeptide(L)'
;MTAFMPARRALPQLAPLALALAALLPLLPRAARADWTDAEPRLVVLRDATTRDLREFLGALERAGGHATVVHPPQAAVVHAEAGVLESPALGRWRFDVHAGALSPAELSAVPADASLAAAAWNVSLELRRLPVEFHAPDGGPPDAGPLPKEALQAEPPFRARVSANMPLGAEYYDTSEFFAGTTAVGIWLLTSTTVPYDWTTTEENTSIGGVQTGMQTWALRAGASARLQFWFDVHRDAMVSSAPILSPSSAMSTFVDEALAGAGWPGADAFARCFAYNNALRDSFDTNWGFSIFIADSDPAVNQGLFAGGGYAWGYYGGPWVYMSRYSSWAYNAANYYSAVPMHETGHIFYATDEYDGSLQTSGYLNARDSANVAVQCIMNQNLLTRVCQPSRNQLGWRDLDGNGVMEVLDAEPLCVLDARPPEPSPSPQLSWTGHAAVSTIPNLNPYGRYSPRHAMSVDRIAAVEFRVDGGAWAAAQALDGAFDGYGETFAWQTTLCPGPHAVEVRVSTLFGRVSTAPVMDSVTVSGAIAALSGAVRRADGAGIADVALLGLPGTPHTASGGAWSAALPCGWAGTVTPLSTNYVFTPAERRYASVDSTFLAEDFVAERIVPRTHRFADGADVAWAGDWDRDGFDDALVGSLATGSLALHLGGMAPDTVADCVFEGALAGGRGGLADLDGDGVPELAVALGGGADGHLEIFAAGGTCGDAPWLVLGPDGDGDGFAASLAGSFDFDGDGRADLALGRPGWGAGDAGRAEIHLGGPGMDAAADFVLHSDGGGGDRFGAALAPLADLDGDGRDELLVAADQHGTGGPGYARLVFGEAAGAPRVMRLAGPAPGADFGHVAAAVGDLDGDGAADLAVGAPGANRVLIYRGGAAFDSLPDAEIAPPHGGARFGSALAPLGDIDADGFDDFAIGDPDDGGGTGRIHVVRGGGTLPSTPAFTLVGQAAGEGLGHALARVHRFDGRAGAHLLAGAANGTACLFWFPEGATLAIGDAPRGPAPRRGLALAARPSPAAAVATIECTPTRAGPLRLEVVDVGGRRVRSWSAMAGGLEPVRVEWDGRLEGGPPAPAGLYFIVATHGAERAVARLVRLR
;
A
#
# COMPACT_ATOMS: atom_id res chain seq x y z
N MET A 1 -45.71 -37.58 -6.83
CA MET A 1 -46.15 -37.88 -8.22
C MET A 1 -45.02 -37.52 -9.17
N THR A 2 -44.83 -38.35 -10.19
CA THR A 2 -43.72 -38.41 -11.15
C THR A 2 -43.65 -37.27 -12.18
N ALA A 3 -42.39 -36.95 -12.53
CA ALA A 3 -41.85 -36.48 -13.82
C ALA A 3 -42.14 -35.05 -14.32
N PHE A 4 -41.08 -34.27 -14.56
CA PHE A 4 -40.73 -33.72 -15.89
C PHE A 4 -39.29 -33.13 -15.86
N MET A 5 -38.35 -33.79 -16.56
CA MET A 5 -37.11 -33.18 -17.04
C MET A 5 -37.41 -32.25 -18.23
N PRO A 6 -36.53 -31.27 -18.52
CA PRO A 6 -36.15 -31.08 -19.90
C PRO A 6 -34.63 -30.91 -20.13
N ALA A 7 -34.16 -31.73 -21.07
CA ALA A 7 -33.21 -31.45 -22.16
C ALA A 7 -32.04 -30.47 -21.95
N ARG A 8 -30.84 -31.07 -21.86
CA ARG A 8 -29.55 -30.46 -22.26
C ARG A 8 -29.59 -30.04 -23.73
N ARG A 9 -29.20 -28.79 -24.03
CA ARG A 9 -28.66 -28.36 -25.33
C ARG A 9 -27.29 -27.74 -25.11
N ALA A 10 -26.28 -28.34 -25.73
CA ALA A 10 -24.93 -27.82 -25.83
C ALA A 10 -24.87 -26.75 -26.92
N LEU A 11 -24.13 -25.67 -26.67
CA LEU A 11 -23.27 -25.01 -27.67
C LEU A 11 -22.03 -24.43 -26.94
N PRO A 12 -20.85 -24.42 -27.59
CA PRO A 12 -19.54 -24.38 -26.96
C PRO A 12 -18.83 -23.03 -27.09
N GLN A 13 -17.65 -22.91 -26.47
CA GLN A 13 -16.59 -21.91 -26.74
C GLN A 13 -16.73 -20.50 -26.13
N LEU A 14 -16.81 -20.37 -24.80
CA LEU A 14 -16.25 -19.20 -24.06
C LEU A 14 -15.72 -19.56 -22.65
N ALA A 15 -15.58 -20.86 -22.33
CA ALA A 15 -15.23 -21.33 -20.99
C ALA A 15 -13.77 -21.11 -20.47
N PRO A 16 -12.71 -20.86 -21.29
CA PRO A 16 -11.36 -20.78 -20.72
C PRO A 16 -11.02 -19.43 -20.07
N LEU A 17 -11.69 -18.32 -20.43
CA LEU A 17 -11.38 -17.01 -19.86
C LEU A 17 -12.06 -16.75 -18.50
N ALA A 18 -13.23 -17.35 -18.26
CA ALA A 18 -13.95 -17.19 -16.99
C ALA A 18 -13.32 -18.02 -15.85
N LEU A 19 -12.70 -19.17 -16.17
CA LEU A 19 -11.92 -19.95 -15.19
C LEU A 19 -10.60 -19.28 -14.82
N ALA A 20 -9.96 -18.56 -15.76
CA ALA A 20 -8.72 -17.84 -15.50
C ALA A 20 -8.91 -16.61 -14.61
N LEU A 21 -10.05 -15.89 -14.73
CA LEU A 21 -10.35 -14.75 -13.85
C LEU A 21 -10.72 -15.19 -12.42
N ALA A 22 -11.36 -16.35 -12.24
CA ALA A 22 -11.68 -16.90 -10.92
C ALA A 22 -10.43 -17.40 -10.15
N ALA A 23 -9.39 -17.83 -10.87
CA ALA A 23 -8.13 -18.29 -10.29
C ALA A 23 -7.18 -17.15 -9.86
N LEU A 24 -7.46 -15.89 -10.25
CA LEU A 24 -6.63 -14.72 -9.93
C LEU A 24 -7.14 -13.89 -8.74
N LEU A 25 -8.37 -14.13 -8.27
CA LEU A 25 -8.92 -13.42 -7.11
C LEU A 25 -8.37 -13.80 -5.71
N PRO A 26 -7.70 -14.94 -5.45
CA PRO A 26 -7.18 -15.24 -4.11
C PRO A 26 -5.76 -14.70 -3.85
N LEU A 27 -5.13 -14.00 -4.82
CA LEU A 27 -3.70 -13.67 -4.78
C LEU A 27 -3.35 -12.28 -4.18
N LEU A 28 -4.32 -11.59 -3.58
CA LEU A 28 -4.03 -10.42 -2.76
C LEU A 28 -4.00 -10.87 -1.29
N PRO A 29 -3.01 -10.47 -0.47
CA PRO A 29 -3.20 -10.49 0.97
C PRO A 29 -4.50 -9.72 1.23
N ARG A 30 -5.51 -10.39 1.80
CA ARG A 30 -6.79 -9.76 2.13
C ARG A 30 -6.46 -8.62 3.10
N ALA A 31 -6.40 -7.40 2.57
CA ALA A 31 -6.32 -6.20 3.37
C ALA A 31 -7.39 -6.28 4.47
N ALA A 32 -7.05 -5.79 5.67
CA ALA A 32 -8.04 -5.55 6.72
C ALA A 32 -9.25 -4.88 6.06
N ARG A 33 -10.38 -5.61 6.02
CA ARG A 33 -11.55 -5.19 5.25
C ARG A 33 -12.02 -3.83 5.75
N ALA A 34 -12.41 -2.96 4.81
CA ALA A 34 -12.86 -1.59 5.07
C ALA A 34 -13.80 -1.50 6.28
N ASP A 35 -13.61 -0.47 7.10
CA ASP A 35 -14.45 -0.20 8.26
C ASP A 35 -15.83 0.28 7.79
N TRP A 36 -16.75 -0.67 7.61
CA TRP A 36 -18.12 -0.40 7.16
C TRP A 36 -18.97 0.29 8.22
N THR A 37 -18.47 0.46 9.45
CA THR A 37 -19.26 0.98 10.57
C THR A 37 -19.65 2.45 10.40
N ASP A 38 -18.88 3.20 9.61
CA ASP A 38 -19.17 4.60 9.25
C ASP A 38 -20.12 4.73 8.04
N ALA A 39 -20.39 3.63 7.32
CA ALA A 39 -21.26 3.68 6.15
C ALA A 39 -22.74 3.75 6.56
N GLU A 40 -23.48 4.67 5.94
CA GLU A 40 -24.92 4.81 6.15
C GLU A 40 -25.68 3.54 5.70
N PRO A 41 -26.61 3.02 6.52
CA PRO A 41 -27.40 1.84 6.17
C PRO A 41 -28.33 2.11 4.99
N ARG A 42 -28.48 1.11 4.12
CA ARG A 42 -29.39 1.14 2.97
C ARG A 42 -30.17 -0.16 2.90
N LEU A 43 -31.46 -0.08 2.56
CA LEU A 43 -32.23 -1.25 2.21
C LEU A 43 -31.94 -1.62 0.76
N VAL A 44 -31.49 -2.85 0.53
CA VAL A 44 -31.35 -3.45 -0.80
C VAL A 44 -32.47 -4.46 -1.00
N VAL A 45 -33.14 -4.38 -2.16
CA VAL A 45 -34.18 -5.33 -2.57
C VAL A 45 -33.82 -5.94 -3.91
N LEU A 46 -33.49 -7.23 -3.93
CA LEU A 46 -33.24 -7.99 -5.15
C LEU A 46 -34.56 -8.30 -5.86
N ARG A 47 -34.52 -8.28 -7.19
CA ARG A 47 -35.64 -8.65 -8.06
C ARG A 47 -35.47 -10.10 -8.53
N ASP A 48 -36.57 -10.87 -8.47
CA ASP A 48 -36.67 -12.25 -8.97
C ASP A 48 -35.60 -13.20 -8.39
N ALA A 49 -35.18 -12.99 -7.14
CA ALA A 49 -34.11 -13.74 -6.49
C ALA A 49 -34.62 -14.77 -5.48
N THR A 50 -33.87 -15.87 -5.33
CA THR A 50 -34.04 -16.87 -4.28
C THR A 50 -33.16 -16.56 -3.06
N THR A 51 -33.39 -17.23 -1.92
CA THR A 51 -32.51 -17.14 -0.74
C THR A 51 -31.04 -17.45 -1.09
N ARG A 52 -30.80 -18.37 -2.03
CA ARG A 52 -29.46 -18.68 -2.52
C ARG A 52 -28.86 -17.50 -3.28
N ASP A 53 -29.62 -16.89 -4.19
CA ASP A 53 -29.16 -15.72 -4.96
C ASP A 53 -28.83 -14.54 -4.05
N LEU A 54 -29.65 -14.31 -3.01
CA LEU A 54 -29.38 -13.30 -1.98
C LEU A 54 -28.09 -13.59 -1.22
N ARG A 55 -27.85 -14.83 -0.80
CA ARG A 55 -26.58 -15.18 -0.13
C ARG A 55 -25.38 -14.97 -1.04
N GLU A 56 -25.48 -15.42 -2.29
CA GLU A 56 -24.39 -15.21 -3.25
C GLU A 56 -24.14 -13.72 -3.53
N PHE A 57 -25.20 -12.89 -3.52
CA PHE A 57 -25.12 -11.44 -3.64
C PHE A 57 -24.39 -10.84 -2.44
N LEU A 58 -24.80 -11.20 -1.22
CA LEU A 58 -24.16 -10.73 0.00
C LEU A 58 -22.70 -11.16 0.08
N GLY A 59 -22.36 -12.38 -0.32
CA GLY A 59 -20.97 -12.83 -0.40
C GLY A 59 -20.13 -12.03 -1.40
N ALA A 60 -20.72 -11.57 -2.51
CA ALA A 60 -20.05 -10.68 -3.46
C ALA A 60 -19.93 -9.24 -2.92
N LEU A 61 -20.95 -8.75 -2.23
CA LEU A 61 -20.93 -7.46 -1.54
C LEU A 61 -19.80 -7.39 -0.50
N GLU A 62 -19.66 -8.44 0.32
CA GLU A 62 -18.59 -8.58 1.32
C GLU A 62 -17.19 -8.58 0.69
N ARG A 63 -17.03 -9.22 -0.47
CA ARG A 63 -15.75 -9.19 -1.22
C ARG A 63 -15.46 -7.82 -1.84
N ALA A 64 -16.50 -7.05 -2.14
CA ALA A 64 -16.39 -5.70 -2.67
C ALA A 64 -16.22 -4.63 -1.57
N GLY A 65 -16.21 -5.02 -0.29
CA GLY A 65 -15.99 -4.11 0.85
C GLY A 65 -17.27 -3.56 1.50
N GLY A 66 -18.45 -4.10 1.18
CA GLY A 66 -19.70 -3.81 1.91
C GLY A 66 -20.00 -4.85 2.99
N HIS A 67 -20.99 -4.59 3.84
CA HIS A 67 -21.44 -5.53 4.88
C HIS A 67 -22.97 -5.53 4.99
N ALA A 68 -23.58 -6.68 5.30
CA ALA A 68 -25.01 -6.76 5.56
C ALA A 68 -25.29 -7.06 7.03
N THR A 69 -26.06 -6.20 7.71
CA THR A 69 -26.35 -6.36 9.14
C THR A 69 -27.64 -7.14 9.38
N VAL A 70 -28.66 -6.93 8.55
CA VAL A 70 -29.97 -7.60 8.69
C VAL A 70 -30.41 -8.10 7.32
N VAL A 71 -30.89 -9.33 7.27
CA VAL A 71 -31.26 -10.03 6.04
C VAL A 71 -32.66 -10.60 6.20
N HIS A 72 -33.52 -10.28 5.25
CA HIS A 72 -34.89 -10.77 5.12
C HIS A 72 -34.99 -11.59 3.83
N PRO A 73 -34.77 -12.91 3.89
CA PRO A 73 -34.90 -13.79 2.74
C PRO A 73 -36.33 -13.75 2.16
N PRO A 74 -36.49 -14.01 0.85
CA PRO A 74 -35.44 -14.37 -0.11
C PRO A 74 -34.74 -13.18 -0.77
N GLN A 75 -35.17 -11.93 -0.54
CA GLN A 75 -34.86 -10.82 -1.47
C GLN A 75 -34.38 -9.51 -0.85
N ALA A 76 -34.44 -9.32 0.47
CA ALA A 76 -34.13 -8.02 1.07
C ALA A 76 -33.02 -8.08 2.11
N ALA A 77 -32.20 -7.03 2.20
CA ALA A 77 -31.18 -6.88 3.24
C ALA A 77 -30.91 -5.41 3.54
N VAL A 78 -30.58 -5.11 4.80
CA VAL A 78 -30.00 -3.84 5.21
C VAL A 78 -28.48 -3.96 5.13
N VAL A 79 -27.87 -3.11 4.31
CA VAL A 79 -26.45 -3.14 4.00
C VAL A 79 -25.76 -1.82 4.32
N HIS A 80 -24.49 -1.91 4.68
CA HIS A 80 -23.57 -0.82 4.95
C HIS A 80 -22.46 -0.89 3.90
N ALA A 81 -22.47 0.05 2.96
CA ALA A 81 -21.52 0.08 1.85
C ALA A 81 -21.47 1.48 1.23
N GLU A 82 -20.29 1.87 0.77
CA GLU A 82 -20.15 3.08 -0.05
C GLU A 82 -20.89 2.94 -1.39
N ALA A 83 -21.25 4.07 -2.00
CA ALA A 83 -21.97 4.07 -3.28
C ALA A 83 -21.21 3.30 -4.38
N GLY A 84 -19.88 3.47 -4.45
CA GLY A 84 -19.03 2.78 -5.43
C GLY A 84 -19.03 1.25 -5.29
N VAL A 85 -19.23 0.72 -4.09
CA VAL A 85 -19.33 -0.72 -3.84
C VAL A 85 -20.63 -1.27 -4.44
N LEU A 86 -21.75 -0.58 -4.20
CA LEU A 86 -23.07 -0.96 -4.73
C LEU A 86 -23.17 -0.79 -6.26
N GLU A 87 -22.36 0.10 -6.84
CA GLU A 87 -22.25 0.31 -8.29
C GLU A 87 -21.19 -0.58 -8.96
N SER A 88 -20.49 -1.41 -8.17
CA SER A 88 -19.37 -2.20 -8.67
C SER A 88 -19.79 -3.25 -9.71
N PRO A 89 -18.96 -3.53 -10.74
CA PRO A 89 -19.22 -4.59 -11.71
C PRO A 89 -19.38 -5.98 -11.06
N ALA A 90 -18.80 -6.20 -9.88
CA ALA A 90 -18.91 -7.46 -9.12
C ALA A 90 -20.36 -7.80 -8.75
N LEU A 91 -21.23 -6.81 -8.61
CA LEU A 91 -22.66 -6.98 -8.33
C LEU A 91 -23.54 -6.93 -9.58
N GLY A 92 -22.96 -6.69 -10.77
CA GLY A 92 -23.69 -6.44 -12.01
C GLY A 92 -24.52 -7.61 -12.55
N ARG A 93 -24.37 -8.83 -12.00
CA ARG A 93 -25.20 -9.99 -12.38
C ARG A 93 -26.60 -9.96 -11.75
N TRP A 94 -26.81 -9.21 -10.67
CA TRP A 94 -28.10 -9.12 -9.98
C TRP A 94 -28.83 -7.83 -10.32
N ARG A 95 -30.17 -7.90 -10.35
CA ARG A 95 -31.04 -6.73 -10.43
C ARG A 95 -31.54 -6.42 -9.02
N PHE A 96 -31.27 -5.23 -8.53
CA PHE A 96 -31.69 -4.83 -7.19
C PHE A 96 -31.93 -3.32 -7.13
N ASP A 97 -32.80 -2.91 -6.21
CA ASP A 97 -33.05 -1.52 -5.86
C ASP A 97 -32.36 -1.19 -4.54
N VAL A 98 -31.96 0.08 -4.39
CA VAL A 98 -31.30 0.60 -3.19
C VAL A 98 -32.11 1.77 -2.63
N HIS A 99 -32.47 1.69 -1.35
CA HIS A 99 -33.26 2.70 -0.67
C HIS A 99 -32.50 3.22 0.56
N ALA A 100 -32.13 4.51 0.54
CA ALA A 100 -31.46 5.18 1.65
C ALA A 100 -32.44 5.82 2.66
N GLY A 101 -33.71 5.99 2.27
CA GLY A 101 -34.75 6.61 3.09
C GLY A 101 -36.00 5.73 3.22
N ALA A 102 -37.01 6.26 3.91
CA ALA A 102 -38.29 5.57 4.05
C ALA A 102 -39.02 5.51 2.70
N LEU A 103 -39.62 4.37 2.40
CA LEU A 103 -40.43 4.15 1.20
C LEU A 103 -41.84 4.68 1.42
N SER A 104 -42.36 5.44 0.45
CA SER A 104 -43.75 5.89 0.41
C SER A 104 -44.73 4.72 0.23
N PRO A 105 -46.04 4.90 0.48
CA PRO A 105 -47.04 3.85 0.26
C PRO A 105 -47.06 3.30 -1.17
N ALA A 106 -46.79 4.16 -2.17
CA ALA A 106 -46.70 3.73 -3.57
C ALA A 106 -45.46 2.88 -3.82
N GLU A 107 -44.30 3.26 -3.26
CA GLU A 107 -43.06 2.49 -3.39
C GLU A 107 -43.15 1.14 -2.68
N LEU A 108 -43.72 1.09 -1.46
CA LEU A 108 -43.99 -0.17 -0.75
C LEU A 108 -44.86 -1.13 -1.57
N SER A 109 -45.88 -0.60 -2.26
CA SER A 109 -46.74 -1.43 -3.12
C SER A 109 -46.03 -1.95 -4.39
N ALA A 110 -44.89 -1.37 -4.75
CA ALA A 110 -44.07 -1.75 -5.90
C ALA A 110 -42.90 -2.69 -5.55
N VAL A 111 -42.61 -2.88 -4.25
CA VAL A 111 -41.68 -3.89 -3.74
C VAL A 111 -42.30 -5.28 -3.93
N PRO A 112 -41.53 -6.34 -4.27
CA PRO A 112 -42.05 -7.70 -4.35
C PRO A 112 -42.77 -8.11 -3.06
N ALA A 113 -43.83 -8.90 -3.16
CA ALA A 113 -44.64 -9.28 -2.01
C ALA A 113 -43.81 -9.87 -0.86
N ASP A 114 -42.81 -10.70 -1.18
CA ASP A 114 -41.92 -11.35 -0.21
C ASP A 114 -40.94 -10.37 0.46
N ALA A 115 -40.64 -9.22 -0.15
CA ALA A 115 -39.78 -8.18 0.42
C ALA A 115 -40.56 -7.02 1.06
N SER A 116 -41.89 -6.99 0.89
CA SER A 116 -42.75 -5.90 1.38
C SER A 116 -42.69 -5.74 2.90
N LEU A 117 -42.57 -6.86 3.63
CA LEU A 117 -42.43 -6.88 5.08
C LEU A 117 -41.09 -6.25 5.52
N ALA A 118 -40.00 -6.63 4.85
CA ALA A 118 -38.67 -6.09 5.11
C ALA A 118 -38.62 -4.57 4.86
N ALA A 119 -39.27 -4.11 3.78
CA ALA A 119 -39.37 -2.70 3.46
C ALA A 119 -40.22 -1.91 4.48
N ALA A 120 -41.30 -2.51 4.99
CA ALA A 120 -42.08 -1.91 6.06
C ALA A 120 -41.30 -1.84 7.39
N ALA A 121 -40.59 -2.91 7.75
CA ALA A 121 -39.70 -2.96 8.91
C ALA A 121 -38.56 -1.93 8.80
N TRP A 122 -38.02 -1.72 7.60
CA TRP A 122 -37.04 -0.67 7.31
C TRP A 122 -37.57 0.72 7.62
N ASN A 123 -38.79 1.07 7.17
CA ASN A 123 -39.40 2.36 7.48
C ASN A 123 -39.52 2.59 8.99
N VAL A 124 -40.02 1.59 9.72
CA VAL A 124 -40.11 1.64 11.19
C VAL A 124 -38.73 1.81 11.82
N SER A 125 -37.73 1.08 11.34
CA SER A 125 -36.38 1.16 11.89
C SER A 125 -35.78 2.57 11.78
N LEU A 126 -36.06 3.29 10.69
CA LEU A 126 -35.64 4.67 10.51
C LEU A 126 -36.34 5.62 11.49
N GLU A 127 -37.58 5.35 11.86
CA GLU A 127 -38.32 6.14 12.86
C GLU A 127 -37.77 5.88 14.27
N LEU A 128 -37.57 4.61 14.63
CA LEU A 128 -37.05 4.24 15.95
C LEU A 128 -35.63 4.78 16.19
N ARG A 129 -34.77 4.81 15.16
CA ARG A 129 -33.43 5.41 15.26
C ARG A 129 -33.44 6.93 15.51
N ARG A 130 -34.56 7.62 15.25
CA ARG A 130 -34.71 9.07 15.50
C ARG A 130 -35.20 9.37 16.90
N LEU A 131 -35.62 8.36 17.67
CA LEU A 131 -36.06 8.57 19.04
C LEU A 131 -34.89 9.08 19.89
N PRO A 132 -35.15 9.95 20.89
CA PRO A 132 -34.11 10.40 21.80
C PRO A 132 -33.44 9.20 22.46
N VAL A 133 -32.16 9.02 22.21
CA VAL A 133 -31.35 8.04 22.94
C VAL A 133 -30.76 8.76 24.14
N GLU A 134 -30.92 8.19 25.33
CA GLU A 134 -30.23 8.69 26.51
C GLU A 134 -28.71 8.51 26.31
N PHE A 135 -28.01 9.63 26.15
CA PHE A 135 -26.56 9.66 26.01
C PHE A 135 -25.93 9.75 27.39
N HIS A 136 -25.18 8.71 27.76
CA HIS A 136 -24.29 8.74 28.91
C HIS A 136 -22.85 8.88 28.44
N ALA A 137 -22.05 9.65 29.18
CA ALA A 137 -20.64 9.86 28.85
C ALA A 137 -19.93 8.51 28.67
N PRO A 138 -19.00 8.40 27.71
CA PRO A 138 -18.21 7.18 27.57
C PRO A 138 -17.48 6.90 28.88
N ASP A 139 -17.50 5.66 29.37
CA ASP A 139 -16.58 5.32 30.46
C ASP A 139 -15.17 5.53 29.92
N GLY A 140 -14.38 6.34 30.61
CA GLY A 140 -12.92 6.36 30.49
C GLY A 140 -12.29 5.09 31.07
N GLY A 141 -12.92 3.93 30.83
CA GLY A 141 -12.47 2.63 31.30
C GLY A 141 -11.16 2.24 30.60
N PRO A 142 -10.22 1.62 31.31
CA PRO A 142 -8.95 1.17 30.73
C PRO A 142 -9.18 0.21 29.55
N PRO A 143 -8.26 0.16 28.56
CA PRO A 143 -8.30 -0.85 27.50
C PRO A 143 -8.38 -2.26 28.11
N ASP A 144 -9.16 -3.15 27.47
CA ASP A 144 -9.36 -4.57 27.79
C ASP A 144 -8.67 -5.04 29.08
N ALA A 145 -9.26 -4.71 30.23
CA ALA A 145 -8.58 -4.83 31.51
C ALA A 145 -8.39 -6.30 31.94
N GLY A 146 -7.24 -6.89 31.58
CA GLY A 146 -6.62 -8.04 32.24
C GLY A 146 -6.68 -9.38 31.48
N PRO A 147 -5.68 -10.26 31.68
CA PRO A 147 -5.47 -11.43 30.83
C PRO A 147 -6.50 -12.53 31.15
N LEU A 148 -7.18 -13.02 30.11
CA LEU A 148 -7.23 -14.48 29.95
C LEU A 148 -5.87 -14.84 29.35
N PRO A 149 -5.08 -15.75 29.93
CA PRO A 149 -3.84 -16.17 29.30
C PRO A 149 -4.17 -16.71 27.90
N LYS A 150 -3.47 -16.25 26.85
CA LYS A 150 -3.57 -16.85 25.50
C LYS A 150 -3.29 -18.36 25.59
N GLU A 151 -2.45 -18.75 26.56
CA GLU A 151 -2.12 -20.12 26.90
C GLU A 151 -3.28 -20.94 27.52
N ALA A 152 -4.36 -20.29 27.97
CA ALA A 152 -5.55 -20.96 28.52
C ALA A 152 -6.61 -21.28 27.44
N LEU A 153 -6.48 -20.72 26.23
CA LEU A 153 -7.33 -20.96 25.06
C LEU A 153 -6.60 -21.82 24.03
N GLN A 154 -6.06 -22.96 24.46
CA GLN A 154 -5.34 -23.86 23.54
C GLN A 154 -6.34 -24.47 22.54
N ALA A 155 -6.07 -24.20 21.27
CA ALA A 155 -6.69 -24.84 20.13
C ALA A 155 -6.60 -26.37 20.27
N GLU A 156 -7.76 -27.04 20.39
CA GLU A 156 -7.84 -28.50 20.45
C GLU A 156 -8.04 -29.06 19.03
N PRO A 157 -7.40 -30.20 18.70
CA PRO A 157 -7.63 -30.88 17.43
C PRO A 157 -9.08 -31.38 17.33
N PRO A 158 -9.67 -31.40 16.12
CA PRO A 158 -11.10 -31.64 15.95
C PRO A 158 -11.55 -32.99 16.52
N PHE A 159 -12.55 -32.96 17.40
CA PHE A 159 -13.13 -34.16 18.01
C PHE A 159 -14.30 -34.70 17.16
N ARG A 160 -13.99 -35.55 16.16
CA ARG A 160 -14.95 -36.34 15.34
C ARG A 160 -16.00 -35.57 14.51
N ALA A 161 -16.55 -36.29 13.53
CA ALA A 161 -17.30 -35.78 12.37
C ALA A 161 -18.77 -35.36 12.64
N ARG A 162 -19.17 -34.34 11.87
CA ARG A 162 -20.44 -33.56 11.81
C ARG A 162 -21.76 -34.36 11.76
N VAL A 163 -22.82 -33.72 12.28
CA VAL A 163 -24.24 -34.09 12.12
C VAL A 163 -24.99 -33.18 11.11
N SER A 164 -24.52 -31.95 10.84
CA SER A 164 -25.01 -31.09 9.73
C SER A 164 -23.86 -30.33 9.04
N ALA A 165 -24.06 -29.91 7.79
CA ALA A 165 -23.04 -29.24 6.99
C ALA A 165 -22.74 -27.80 7.43
N ASN A 166 -23.63 -27.18 8.23
CA ASN A 166 -23.62 -25.74 8.50
C ASN A 166 -23.47 -25.39 9.99
N MET A 167 -23.52 -26.38 10.89
CA MET A 167 -23.17 -26.19 12.31
C MET A 167 -21.67 -25.88 12.46
N PRO A 168 -21.28 -24.95 13.37
CA PRO A 168 -19.88 -24.68 13.71
C PRO A 168 -19.12 -25.98 14.04
N LEU A 169 -17.82 -26.01 13.75
CA LEU A 169 -17.00 -27.18 14.07
C LEU A 169 -17.05 -27.44 15.58
N GLY A 170 -17.35 -28.67 15.98
CA GLY A 170 -17.45 -29.05 17.39
C GLY A 170 -18.80 -28.74 18.05
N ALA A 171 -19.67 -27.96 17.42
CA ALA A 171 -21.03 -27.73 17.91
C ALA A 171 -21.92 -28.97 17.71
N GLU A 172 -22.73 -29.28 18.72
CA GLU A 172 -23.80 -30.26 18.69
C GLU A 172 -25.17 -29.60 18.46
N TYR A 173 -26.21 -30.42 18.41
CA TYR A 173 -27.57 -30.02 18.09
C TYR A 173 -28.13 -28.90 19.01
N TYR A 174 -27.74 -28.87 20.28
CA TYR A 174 -28.20 -27.87 21.25
C TYR A 174 -27.32 -26.62 21.33
N ASP A 175 -26.18 -26.59 20.64
CA ASP A 175 -25.27 -25.44 20.57
C ASP A 175 -25.77 -24.45 19.51
N THR A 176 -26.83 -23.72 19.85
CA THR A 176 -27.47 -22.76 18.93
C THR A 176 -27.05 -21.32 19.15
N SER A 177 -26.38 -20.98 20.26
CA SER A 177 -26.00 -19.61 20.61
C SER A 177 -24.88 -19.53 21.67
N GLU A 178 -23.66 -19.91 21.29
CA GLU A 178 -22.54 -20.05 22.24
C GLU A 178 -21.68 -18.79 22.39
N PHE A 179 -21.47 -18.04 21.31
CA PHE A 179 -20.81 -16.74 21.32
C PHE A 179 -21.39 -15.84 20.22
N PHE A 180 -21.31 -14.53 20.41
CA PHE A 180 -22.08 -13.61 19.59
C PHE A 180 -21.29 -13.04 18.42
N ALA A 181 -20.94 -13.89 17.46
CA ALA A 181 -20.19 -13.49 16.27
C ALA A 181 -20.61 -14.33 15.05
N GLY A 182 -20.40 -13.80 13.84
CA GLY A 182 -20.80 -14.43 12.58
C GLY A 182 -22.28 -14.28 12.26
N THR A 183 -22.86 -15.28 11.60
CA THR A 183 -24.24 -15.22 11.09
C THR A 183 -25.23 -15.86 12.05
N THR A 184 -26.36 -15.21 12.30
CA THR A 184 -27.38 -15.66 13.26
C THR A 184 -28.76 -15.66 12.63
N ALA A 185 -29.46 -16.79 12.65
CA ALA A 185 -30.88 -16.86 12.28
C ALA A 185 -31.76 -16.45 13.47
N VAL A 186 -32.80 -15.66 13.20
CA VAL A 186 -33.79 -15.24 14.20
C VAL A 186 -35.20 -15.51 13.69
N GLY A 187 -35.91 -16.40 14.37
CA GLY A 187 -37.33 -16.63 14.11
C GLY A 187 -38.21 -15.68 14.92
N ILE A 188 -39.00 -14.83 14.29
CA ILE A 188 -39.91 -13.90 14.96
C ILE A 188 -41.32 -14.47 14.91
N TRP A 189 -41.92 -14.73 16.07
CA TRP A 189 -43.25 -15.32 16.21
C TRP A 189 -44.20 -14.34 16.90
N LEU A 190 -45.18 -13.84 16.17
CA LEU A 190 -46.24 -12.98 16.71
C LEU A 190 -47.39 -13.85 17.20
N LEU A 191 -47.52 -13.97 18.52
CA LEU A 191 -48.49 -14.86 19.14
C LEU A 191 -49.90 -14.25 19.07
N THR A 192 -50.84 -15.01 18.51
CA THR A 192 -52.22 -14.59 18.28
C THR A 192 -53.18 -15.52 19.01
N SER A 193 -54.15 -14.98 19.74
CA SER A 193 -55.07 -15.79 20.55
C SER A 193 -56.49 -15.90 19.98
N THR A 194 -57.16 -17.01 20.27
CA THR A 194 -58.53 -17.28 19.80
C THR A 194 -59.64 -16.84 20.77
N THR A 195 -59.30 -16.41 22.00
CA THR A 195 -60.27 -16.20 23.09
C THR A 195 -60.55 -14.75 23.44
N VAL A 196 -59.66 -13.82 23.10
CA VAL A 196 -59.82 -12.36 23.31
C VAL A 196 -59.27 -11.63 22.08
N PRO A 197 -59.93 -10.56 21.58
CA PRO A 197 -59.43 -9.77 20.44
C PRO A 197 -58.23 -8.92 20.87
N TYR A 198 -57.09 -9.56 21.04
CA TYR A 198 -55.78 -8.95 20.83
C TYR A 198 -55.41 -9.31 19.40
N ASP A 199 -55.98 -8.56 18.46
CA ASP A 199 -55.81 -8.72 17.03
C ASP A 199 -54.68 -7.82 16.57
N TRP A 200 -53.58 -8.43 16.17
CA TRP A 200 -52.45 -7.74 15.58
C TRP A 200 -52.91 -6.81 14.45
N THR A 201 -52.73 -5.51 14.63
CA THR A 201 -52.84 -4.57 13.51
C THR A 201 -51.54 -4.59 12.71
N THR A 202 -51.63 -4.31 11.41
CA THR A 202 -50.43 -4.21 10.55
C THR A 202 -49.41 -3.20 11.07
N THR A 203 -49.85 -2.14 11.74
CA THR A 203 -48.95 -1.18 12.39
C THR A 203 -48.19 -1.85 13.53
N GLU A 204 -48.86 -2.58 14.40
CA GLU A 204 -48.25 -3.28 15.54
C GLU A 204 -47.26 -4.35 15.09
N GLU A 205 -47.63 -5.16 14.09
CA GLU A 205 -46.73 -6.15 13.48
C GLU A 205 -45.44 -5.48 12.98
N ASN A 206 -45.59 -4.44 12.16
CA ASN A 206 -44.46 -3.73 11.58
C ASN A 206 -43.60 -3.04 12.66
N THR A 207 -44.22 -2.49 13.70
CA THR A 207 -43.50 -1.88 14.83
C THR A 207 -42.67 -2.93 15.58
N SER A 208 -43.23 -4.10 15.87
CA SER A 208 -42.52 -5.19 16.53
C SER A 208 -41.35 -5.71 15.69
N ILE A 209 -41.58 -5.98 14.41
CA ILE A 209 -40.55 -6.53 13.50
C ILE A 209 -39.45 -5.49 13.25
N GLY A 210 -39.82 -4.23 12.98
CA GLY A 210 -38.88 -3.12 12.81
C GLY A 210 -38.08 -2.81 14.08
N GLY A 211 -38.68 -3.00 15.25
CA GLY A 211 -38.01 -2.93 16.55
C GLY A 211 -36.92 -3.98 16.72
N VAL A 212 -37.25 -5.26 16.48
CA VAL A 212 -36.28 -6.36 16.49
C VAL A 212 -35.15 -6.11 15.49
N GLN A 213 -35.48 -5.71 14.25
CA GLN A 213 -34.50 -5.33 13.24
C GLN A 213 -33.54 -4.24 13.73
N THR A 214 -34.07 -3.20 14.39
CA THR A 214 -33.28 -2.08 14.90
C THR A 214 -32.36 -2.54 16.03
N GLY A 215 -32.84 -3.39 16.94
CA GLY A 215 -32.01 -3.98 18.00
C GLY A 215 -30.87 -4.84 17.43
N MET A 216 -31.17 -5.74 16.49
CA MET A 216 -30.16 -6.62 15.87
C MET A 216 -29.14 -5.84 15.04
N GLN A 217 -29.58 -4.83 14.28
CA GLN A 217 -28.67 -3.96 13.57
C GLN A 217 -27.77 -3.16 14.52
N THR A 218 -28.30 -2.73 15.66
CA THR A 218 -27.52 -2.05 16.69
C THR A 218 -26.46 -2.99 17.25
N TRP A 219 -26.78 -4.27 17.50
CA TRP A 219 -25.78 -5.28 17.85
C TRP A 219 -24.65 -5.35 16.83
N ALA A 220 -24.98 -5.48 15.54
CA ALA A 220 -23.97 -5.55 14.48
C ALA A 220 -23.07 -4.30 14.44
N LEU A 221 -23.65 -3.10 14.51
CA LEU A 221 -22.90 -1.84 14.53
C LEU A 221 -21.98 -1.70 15.75
N ARG A 222 -22.42 -2.15 16.93
CA ARG A 222 -21.61 -2.07 18.17
C ARG A 222 -20.50 -3.11 18.22
N ALA A 223 -20.70 -4.25 17.56
CA ALA A 223 -19.69 -5.28 17.40
C ALA A 223 -18.61 -4.87 16.37
N GLY A 224 -19.00 -4.02 15.42
CA GLY A 224 -18.15 -3.55 14.34
C GLY A 224 -17.72 -4.67 13.39
N ALA A 225 -16.72 -4.38 12.56
CA ALA A 225 -16.21 -5.34 11.58
C ALA A 225 -15.62 -6.62 12.19
N SER A 226 -15.19 -6.56 13.45
CA SER A 226 -14.50 -7.65 14.15
C SER A 226 -15.40 -8.85 14.49
N ALA A 227 -16.70 -8.66 14.76
CA ALA A 227 -17.61 -9.78 15.05
C ALA A 227 -18.34 -10.33 13.81
N ARG A 228 -18.36 -9.56 12.71
CA ARG A 228 -19.00 -9.94 11.44
C ARG A 228 -20.47 -10.38 11.59
N LEU A 229 -21.21 -9.67 12.44
CA LEU A 229 -22.59 -10.02 12.77
C LEU A 229 -23.55 -9.77 11.61
N GLN A 230 -24.25 -10.83 11.18
CA GLN A 230 -25.39 -10.72 10.26
C GLN A 230 -26.59 -11.46 10.84
N PHE A 231 -27.78 -10.85 10.76
CA PHE A 231 -29.01 -11.44 11.28
C PHE A 231 -29.98 -11.81 10.17
N TRP A 232 -30.38 -13.08 10.09
CA TRP A 232 -31.27 -13.62 9.06
C TRP A 232 -32.63 -13.93 9.66
N PHE A 233 -33.70 -13.31 9.15
CA PHE A 233 -35.02 -13.39 9.77
C PHE A 233 -35.96 -14.37 9.07
N ASP A 234 -36.73 -15.11 9.87
CA ASP A 234 -37.95 -15.80 9.46
C ASP A 234 -39.11 -15.30 10.32
N VAL A 235 -40.22 -14.87 9.72
CA VAL A 235 -41.29 -14.14 10.43
C VAL A 235 -42.64 -14.83 10.29
N HIS A 236 -43.25 -15.14 11.44
CA HIS A 236 -44.55 -15.80 11.59
C HIS A 236 -45.55 -14.85 12.24
N ARG A 237 -46.50 -14.32 11.47
CA ARG A 237 -47.46 -13.30 11.94
C ARG A 237 -48.73 -13.86 12.60
N ASP A 238 -49.10 -15.10 12.29
CA ASP A 238 -50.36 -15.72 12.72
C ASP A 238 -50.10 -16.95 13.62
N ALA A 239 -49.19 -16.83 14.59
CA ALA A 239 -48.85 -17.95 15.46
C ALA A 239 -49.98 -18.19 16.50
N MET A 240 -50.94 -19.03 16.12
CA MET A 240 -52.16 -19.26 16.90
C MET A 240 -51.89 -20.00 18.21
N VAL A 241 -52.41 -19.44 19.31
CA VAL A 241 -52.35 -20.00 20.66
C VAL A 241 -53.74 -20.05 21.31
N SER A 242 -53.87 -20.91 22.32
CA SER A 242 -55.16 -21.25 22.94
C SER A 242 -55.76 -20.12 23.78
N SER A 243 -54.94 -19.20 24.28
CA SER A 243 -55.38 -18.04 25.07
C SER A 243 -54.43 -16.85 24.97
N ALA A 244 -54.91 -15.65 25.33
CA ALA A 244 -54.14 -14.41 25.26
C ALA A 244 -52.91 -14.49 26.19
N PRO A 245 -51.66 -14.54 25.66
CA PRO A 245 -50.51 -14.82 26.50
C PRO A 245 -50.22 -13.75 27.54
N ILE A 246 -50.55 -12.49 27.24
CA ILE A 246 -50.37 -11.35 28.16
C ILE A 246 -51.21 -11.47 29.44
N LEU A 247 -52.32 -12.22 29.40
CA LEU A 247 -53.18 -12.47 30.55
C LEU A 247 -52.68 -13.64 31.42
N SER A 248 -51.59 -14.30 31.02
CA SER A 248 -50.95 -15.38 31.74
C SER A 248 -49.63 -14.93 32.36
N PRO A 249 -49.14 -15.59 33.42
CA PRO A 249 -47.81 -15.30 33.95
C PRO A 249 -46.72 -15.67 32.95
N SER A 250 -45.60 -14.94 32.99
CA SER A 250 -44.43 -15.21 32.15
C SER A 250 -43.89 -16.63 32.34
N SER A 251 -44.10 -17.25 33.50
CA SER A 251 -43.78 -18.66 33.75
C SER A 251 -44.57 -19.65 32.88
N ALA A 252 -45.66 -19.23 32.24
CA ALA A 252 -46.43 -20.03 31.29
C ALA A 252 -45.83 -20.03 29.87
N MET A 253 -44.75 -19.29 29.60
CA MET A 253 -44.14 -19.11 28.28
C MET A 253 -43.95 -20.42 27.50
N SER A 254 -43.47 -21.50 28.13
CA SER A 254 -43.25 -22.78 27.46
C SER A 254 -44.52 -23.37 26.86
N THR A 255 -45.68 -23.09 27.45
CA THR A 255 -46.98 -23.56 26.91
C THR A 255 -47.27 -22.89 25.57
N PHE A 256 -47.16 -21.57 25.51
CA PHE A 256 -47.47 -20.80 24.30
C PHE A 256 -46.44 -21.04 23.19
N VAL A 257 -45.17 -21.20 23.56
CA VAL A 257 -44.10 -21.60 22.63
C VAL A 257 -44.37 -22.98 22.04
N ASP A 258 -44.75 -23.97 22.88
CA ASP A 258 -45.08 -25.32 22.40
C ASP A 258 -46.31 -25.29 21.48
N GLU A 259 -47.37 -24.56 21.84
CA GLU A 259 -48.58 -24.42 21.02
C GLU A 259 -48.28 -23.79 19.65
N ALA A 260 -47.55 -22.68 19.61
CA ALA A 260 -47.19 -22.00 18.36
C ALA A 260 -46.37 -22.92 17.43
N LEU A 261 -45.34 -23.56 17.97
CA LEU A 261 -44.45 -24.43 17.18
C LEU A 261 -45.12 -25.76 16.79
N ALA A 262 -45.92 -26.35 17.67
CA ALA A 262 -46.70 -27.55 17.37
C ALA A 262 -47.78 -27.27 16.31
N GLY A 263 -48.44 -26.11 16.41
CA GLY A 263 -49.40 -25.63 15.42
C GLY A 263 -48.77 -25.44 14.04
N ALA A 264 -47.51 -24.97 13.99
CA ALA A 264 -46.70 -24.89 12.77
C ALA A 264 -46.11 -26.23 12.31
N GLY A 265 -46.33 -27.33 13.06
CA GLY A 265 -45.93 -28.68 12.66
C GLY A 265 -44.49 -29.09 13.01
N TRP A 266 -43.78 -28.32 13.85
CA TRP A 266 -42.40 -28.65 14.24
C TRP A 266 -42.36 -29.83 15.21
N PRO A 267 -41.47 -30.83 15.00
CA PRO A 267 -41.41 -32.03 15.82
C PRO A 267 -40.72 -31.76 17.16
N GLY A 268 -41.10 -32.50 18.21
CA GLY A 268 -40.48 -32.39 19.54
C GLY A 268 -41.40 -32.92 20.64
N ALA A 269 -40.80 -33.31 21.77
CA ALA A 269 -41.55 -33.79 22.94
C ALA A 269 -42.12 -32.64 23.79
N ASP A 270 -41.51 -31.46 23.72
CA ASP A 270 -41.86 -30.26 24.47
C ASP A 270 -41.41 -28.98 23.72
N ALA A 271 -41.71 -27.82 24.31
CA ALA A 271 -41.37 -26.50 23.79
C ALA A 271 -39.89 -26.33 23.42
N PHE A 272 -38.97 -26.83 24.25
CA PHE A 272 -37.53 -26.73 24.01
C PHE A 272 -37.13 -27.59 22.83
N ALA A 273 -37.53 -28.85 22.82
CA ALA A 273 -37.23 -29.76 21.71
C ALA A 273 -37.73 -29.22 20.36
N ARG A 274 -38.95 -28.65 20.33
CA ARG A 274 -39.52 -28.03 19.12
C ARG A 274 -38.77 -26.77 18.72
N CYS A 275 -38.43 -25.90 19.67
CA CYS A 275 -37.74 -24.66 19.36
C CYS A 275 -36.32 -24.92 18.84
N PHE A 276 -35.59 -25.86 19.43
CA PHE A 276 -34.29 -26.30 18.90
C PHE A 276 -34.44 -26.92 17.51
N ALA A 277 -35.48 -27.72 17.25
CA ALA A 277 -35.73 -28.27 15.92
C ALA A 277 -35.97 -27.18 14.87
N TYR A 278 -36.78 -26.19 15.20
CA TYR A 278 -37.03 -25.04 14.35
C TYR A 278 -35.76 -24.19 14.13
N ASN A 279 -35.06 -23.81 15.19
CA ASN A 279 -33.86 -22.99 15.10
C ASN A 279 -32.75 -23.68 14.28
N ASN A 280 -32.56 -24.99 14.43
CA ASN A 280 -31.60 -25.74 13.61
C ASN A 280 -32.05 -25.85 12.15
N ALA A 281 -33.35 -26.01 11.88
CA ALA A 281 -33.86 -25.98 10.52
C ALA A 281 -33.67 -24.60 9.86
N LEU A 282 -33.80 -23.51 10.63
CA LEU A 282 -33.45 -22.16 10.17
C LEU A 282 -31.96 -22.05 9.86
N ARG A 283 -31.07 -22.50 10.76
CA ARG A 283 -29.61 -22.51 10.54
C ARG A 283 -29.25 -23.25 9.26
N ASP A 284 -29.84 -24.41 9.03
CA ASP A 284 -29.59 -25.19 7.81
C ASP A 284 -30.12 -24.47 6.56
N SER A 285 -31.32 -23.87 6.64
CA SER A 285 -31.95 -23.16 5.50
C SER A 285 -31.22 -21.86 5.15
N PHE A 286 -30.77 -21.12 6.17
CA PHE A 286 -30.09 -19.84 6.04
C PHE A 286 -28.56 -19.93 6.13
N ASP A 287 -28.00 -21.14 6.26
CA ASP A 287 -26.56 -21.38 6.41
C ASP A 287 -25.93 -20.43 7.43
N THR A 288 -26.55 -20.36 8.62
CA THR A 288 -26.11 -19.47 9.70
C THR A 288 -25.37 -20.26 10.78
N ASN A 289 -24.41 -19.59 11.43
CA ASN A 289 -23.68 -20.18 12.54
C ASN A 289 -24.61 -20.46 13.73
N TRP A 290 -25.45 -19.48 14.07
CA TRP A 290 -26.32 -19.50 15.25
C TRP A 290 -27.79 -19.40 14.88
N GLY A 291 -28.68 -19.70 15.84
CA GLY A 291 -30.11 -19.64 15.64
C GLY A 291 -30.91 -19.54 16.92
N PHE A 292 -31.81 -18.56 17.04
CA PHE A 292 -32.75 -18.46 18.14
C PHE A 292 -34.11 -17.92 17.68
N SER A 293 -35.11 -17.94 18.57
CA SER A 293 -36.45 -17.41 18.27
C SER A 293 -36.87 -16.32 19.26
N ILE A 294 -37.70 -15.38 18.81
CA ILE A 294 -38.34 -14.36 19.63
C ILE A 294 -39.84 -14.54 19.52
N PHE A 295 -40.49 -14.86 20.64
CA PHE A 295 -41.93 -14.97 20.75
C PHE A 295 -42.50 -13.71 21.37
N ILE A 296 -43.36 -13.02 20.63
CA ILE A 296 -43.92 -11.73 21.01
C ILE A 296 -45.40 -11.92 21.29
N ALA A 297 -45.80 -11.73 22.54
CA ALA A 297 -47.18 -11.67 22.94
C ALA A 297 -47.74 -10.27 22.66
N ASP A 298 -48.88 -10.20 21.97
CA ASP A 298 -49.57 -8.91 21.85
C ASP A 298 -49.95 -8.37 23.25
N SER A 299 -49.75 -7.08 23.45
CA SER A 299 -50.03 -6.36 24.68
C SER A 299 -50.58 -4.96 24.37
N ASP A 300 -51.48 -4.46 25.21
CA ASP A 300 -52.04 -3.11 25.09
C ASP A 300 -51.47 -2.22 26.23
N PRO A 301 -50.94 -1.02 25.95
CA PRO A 301 -50.52 -0.07 26.98
C PRO A 301 -51.58 0.23 28.05
N ALA A 302 -52.87 0.16 27.69
CA ALA A 302 -54.01 0.34 28.58
C ALA A 302 -54.30 -0.89 29.45
N VAL A 303 -53.75 -2.06 29.11
CA VAL A 303 -53.98 -3.33 29.82
C VAL A 303 -52.72 -3.77 30.56
N ASN A 304 -52.81 -3.81 31.89
CA ASN A 304 -51.73 -4.23 32.78
C ASN A 304 -50.37 -3.54 32.50
N GLN A 305 -50.40 -2.35 31.89
CA GLN A 305 -49.21 -1.56 31.52
C GLN A 305 -48.22 -2.32 30.61
N GLY A 306 -48.71 -3.34 29.89
CA GLY A 306 -47.89 -4.20 29.04
C GLY A 306 -47.11 -5.31 29.78
N LEU A 307 -47.48 -5.61 31.03
CA LEU A 307 -46.91 -6.70 31.81
C LEU A 307 -47.71 -8.01 31.63
N PHE A 308 -47.01 -9.14 31.73
CA PHE A 308 -47.63 -10.45 31.93
C PHE A 308 -48.34 -10.51 33.30
N ALA A 309 -49.31 -11.42 33.45
CA ALA A 309 -50.03 -11.55 34.71
C ALA A 309 -49.10 -11.98 35.85
N GLY A 310 -49.05 -11.22 36.94
CA GLY A 310 -48.07 -11.47 38.02
C GLY A 310 -46.71 -10.80 37.84
N GLY A 311 -46.51 -10.03 36.76
CA GLY A 311 -45.34 -9.16 36.55
C GLY A 311 -44.37 -9.66 35.46
N GLY A 312 -43.40 -8.82 35.12
CA GLY A 312 -42.43 -9.05 34.03
C GLY A 312 -42.98 -8.68 32.65
N TYR A 313 -42.08 -8.37 31.73
CA TYR A 313 -42.41 -7.99 30.34
C TYR A 313 -41.55 -8.72 29.30
N ALA A 314 -40.40 -9.25 29.68
CA ALA A 314 -39.54 -10.02 28.81
C ALA A 314 -38.72 -11.02 29.63
N TRP A 315 -38.24 -12.05 28.93
CA TRP A 315 -37.39 -13.10 29.49
C TRP A 315 -36.58 -13.79 28.39
N GLY A 316 -35.28 -13.90 28.59
CA GLY A 316 -34.34 -14.67 27.79
C GLY A 316 -33.63 -15.72 28.63
N TYR A 317 -33.38 -16.89 28.05
CA TYR A 317 -32.58 -17.92 28.70
C TYR A 317 -31.11 -17.76 28.38
N TYR A 318 -30.24 -17.88 29.38
CA TYR A 318 -28.79 -17.99 29.18
C TYR A 318 -28.46 -19.19 28.28
N GLY A 319 -28.06 -18.93 27.03
CA GLY A 319 -27.81 -19.97 26.04
C GLY A 319 -29.03 -20.74 25.57
N GLY A 320 -30.23 -20.23 25.84
CA GLY A 320 -31.44 -20.94 25.49
C GLY A 320 -31.94 -20.59 24.09
N PRO A 321 -32.92 -21.36 23.59
CA PRO A 321 -33.34 -21.27 22.18
C PRO A 321 -34.31 -20.12 21.89
N TRP A 322 -34.83 -19.40 22.91
CA TRP A 322 -35.78 -18.31 22.68
C TRP A 322 -35.75 -17.16 23.69
N VAL A 323 -36.21 -16.01 23.20
CA VAL A 323 -36.69 -14.85 23.95
C VAL A 323 -38.22 -14.87 23.97
N TYR A 324 -38.83 -14.54 25.11
CA TYR A 324 -40.26 -14.40 25.26
C TYR A 324 -40.58 -13.02 25.82
N MET A 325 -41.36 -12.21 25.10
CA MET A 325 -41.61 -10.81 25.46
C MET A 325 -43.03 -10.36 25.14
N SER A 326 -43.49 -9.31 25.82
CA SER A 326 -44.67 -8.56 25.39
C SER A 326 -44.33 -7.60 24.26
N ARG A 327 -45.33 -7.18 23.49
CA ARG A 327 -45.15 -6.21 22.40
C ARG A 327 -44.67 -4.85 22.90
N TYR A 328 -45.18 -4.44 24.05
CA TYR A 328 -44.88 -3.18 24.72
C TYR A 328 -45.00 -3.33 26.24
N SER A 329 -44.20 -2.57 26.99
CA SER A 329 -44.39 -2.33 28.43
C SER A 329 -43.89 -0.96 28.87
N SER A 330 -44.68 -0.24 29.67
CA SER A 330 -44.27 1.05 30.25
C SER A 330 -43.35 0.90 31.47
N TRP A 331 -43.12 -0.34 31.94
CA TRP A 331 -42.24 -0.65 33.07
C TRP A 331 -40.80 -0.97 32.66
N ALA A 332 -40.55 -1.17 31.37
CA ALA A 332 -39.19 -1.41 30.92
C ALA A 332 -38.31 -0.20 31.22
N TYR A 333 -37.07 -0.46 31.60
CA TYR A 333 -36.06 0.59 31.64
C TYR A 333 -35.91 1.14 30.22
N ASN A 334 -35.88 2.48 30.09
CA ASN A 334 -35.88 3.16 28.80
C ASN A 334 -37.06 2.76 27.89
N ALA A 335 -38.28 2.68 28.44
CA ALA A 335 -39.50 2.28 27.71
C ALA A 335 -39.81 3.11 26.45
N ALA A 336 -39.24 4.32 26.31
CA ALA A 336 -39.31 5.10 25.07
C ALA A 336 -38.70 4.35 23.87
N ASN A 337 -37.70 3.51 24.12
CA ASN A 337 -36.99 2.70 23.13
C ASN A 337 -37.33 1.20 23.23
N TYR A 338 -38.45 0.84 23.88
CA TYR A 338 -38.83 -0.55 24.21
C TYR A 338 -38.65 -1.51 23.04
N TYR A 339 -39.22 -1.15 21.88
CA TYR A 339 -39.31 -2.02 20.71
C TYR A 339 -37.96 -2.50 20.19
N SER A 340 -36.88 -1.74 20.39
CA SER A 340 -35.53 -2.11 19.98
C SER A 340 -34.63 -2.50 21.14
N ALA A 341 -34.79 -1.88 22.31
CA ALA A 341 -33.89 -2.06 23.44
C ALA A 341 -34.13 -3.37 24.18
N VAL A 342 -35.39 -3.78 24.38
CA VAL A 342 -35.71 -5.05 25.03
C VAL A 342 -35.29 -6.25 24.19
N PRO A 343 -35.65 -6.38 22.89
CA PRO A 343 -35.16 -7.52 22.12
C PRO A 343 -33.63 -7.53 21.99
N MET A 344 -32.97 -6.37 21.97
CA MET A 344 -31.51 -6.29 22.01
C MET A 344 -30.94 -6.84 23.33
N HIS A 345 -31.47 -6.38 24.47
CA HIS A 345 -31.08 -6.84 25.80
C HIS A 345 -31.26 -8.35 25.99
N GLU A 346 -32.46 -8.86 25.71
CA GLU A 346 -32.77 -10.29 25.88
C GLU A 346 -31.97 -11.17 24.93
N THR A 347 -31.59 -10.66 23.75
CA THR A 347 -30.66 -11.37 22.85
C THR A 347 -29.27 -11.49 23.48
N GLY A 348 -28.84 -10.54 24.31
CA GLY A 348 -27.62 -10.68 25.11
C GLY A 348 -27.64 -11.94 25.96
N HIS A 349 -28.76 -12.23 26.63
CA HIS A 349 -28.93 -13.46 27.41
C HIS A 349 -28.88 -14.73 26.55
N ILE A 350 -29.44 -14.71 25.33
CA ILE A 350 -29.32 -15.85 24.40
C ILE A 350 -27.86 -16.21 24.15
N PHE A 351 -26.96 -15.23 24.14
CA PHE A 351 -25.51 -15.39 24.05
C PHE A 351 -24.79 -15.24 25.40
N TYR A 352 -25.48 -15.63 26.48
CA TYR A 352 -24.95 -15.77 27.84
C TYR A 352 -24.47 -14.47 28.52
N ALA A 353 -24.78 -13.28 28.01
CA ALA A 353 -24.53 -12.06 28.77
C ALA A 353 -25.43 -12.03 30.02
N THR A 354 -24.88 -11.67 31.18
CA THR A 354 -25.61 -11.58 32.44
C THR A 354 -26.20 -10.20 32.67
N ASP A 355 -27.23 -10.14 33.50
CA ASP A 355 -27.79 -8.87 33.97
C ASP A 355 -26.81 -8.11 34.86
N GLU A 356 -26.60 -6.82 34.56
CA GLU A 356 -25.65 -5.96 35.29
C GLU A 356 -26.34 -5.03 36.31
N TYR A 357 -27.65 -5.16 36.53
CA TYR A 357 -28.43 -4.25 37.39
C TYR A 357 -28.51 -4.67 38.88
N ASP A 358 -28.18 -5.92 39.24
CA ASP A 358 -28.44 -6.46 40.59
C ASP A 358 -27.26 -6.29 41.58
N GLY A 359 -26.11 -5.82 41.09
CA GLY A 359 -24.89 -5.60 41.88
C GLY A 359 -24.19 -6.88 42.36
N SER A 360 -24.67 -8.06 41.96
CA SER A 360 -24.01 -9.34 42.19
C SER A 360 -23.03 -9.63 41.06
N LEU A 361 -21.85 -10.16 41.40
CA LEU A 361 -20.83 -10.48 40.41
C LEU A 361 -21.06 -11.90 39.88
N GLN A 362 -21.42 -12.01 38.61
CA GLN A 362 -21.60 -13.27 37.90
C GLN A 362 -20.46 -13.48 36.90
N THR A 363 -20.23 -14.74 36.51
CA THR A 363 -19.36 -15.08 35.38
C THR A 363 -20.17 -15.87 34.38
N SER A 364 -19.92 -15.63 33.09
CA SER A 364 -20.71 -16.23 32.01
C SER A 364 -19.99 -16.16 30.67
N GLY A 365 -20.62 -16.74 29.65
CA GLY A 365 -20.18 -16.62 28.27
C GLY A 365 -19.02 -17.52 27.90
N TYR A 366 -18.73 -17.58 26.61
CA TYR A 366 -17.75 -18.51 26.03
C TYR A 366 -16.37 -18.46 26.69
N LEU A 367 -15.97 -17.26 27.13
CA LEU A 367 -14.68 -16.98 27.77
C LEU A 367 -14.73 -17.01 29.31
N ASN A 368 -15.87 -17.38 29.90
CA ASN A 368 -16.14 -17.33 31.35
C ASN A 368 -15.78 -15.97 31.97
N ALA A 369 -16.21 -14.90 31.30
CA ALA A 369 -15.89 -13.55 31.70
C ALA A 369 -16.79 -13.08 32.84
N ARG A 370 -16.20 -12.27 33.73
CA ARG A 370 -16.91 -11.64 34.83
C ARG A 370 -17.68 -10.41 34.36
N ASP A 371 -18.88 -10.21 34.90
CA ASP A 371 -19.64 -8.97 34.73
C ASP A 371 -19.17 -7.82 35.65
N SER A 372 -19.86 -6.69 35.61
CA SER A 372 -19.59 -5.52 36.46
C SER A 372 -20.23 -5.66 37.84
N ALA A 373 -19.45 -5.46 38.91
CA ALA A 373 -20.00 -5.25 40.26
C ALA A 373 -20.67 -3.87 40.43
N ASN A 374 -20.47 -2.99 39.44
CA ASN A 374 -20.72 -1.57 39.56
C ASN A 374 -22.00 -1.18 38.82
N VAL A 375 -23.05 -0.94 39.60
CA VAL A 375 -24.35 -0.39 39.16
C VAL A 375 -24.25 0.94 38.41
N ALA A 376 -23.09 1.61 38.43
CA ALA A 376 -22.86 2.85 37.67
C ALA A 376 -22.48 2.63 36.20
N VAL A 377 -22.16 1.40 35.76
CA VAL A 377 -21.86 1.10 34.35
C VAL A 377 -23.17 1.00 33.58
N GLN A 378 -23.54 2.09 32.90
CA GLN A 378 -24.77 2.18 32.13
C GLN A 378 -24.57 1.62 30.72
N CYS A 379 -25.16 0.46 30.42
CA CYS A 379 -25.10 -0.21 29.12
C CYS A 379 -26.37 -1.04 28.83
N ILE A 380 -26.39 -1.73 27.68
CA ILE A 380 -27.51 -2.56 27.25
C ILE A 380 -27.97 -3.58 28.30
N MET A 381 -27.05 -4.29 28.98
CA MET A 381 -27.37 -5.31 29.99
C MET A 381 -27.70 -4.77 31.39
N ASN A 382 -27.71 -3.44 31.57
CA ASN A 382 -28.09 -2.79 32.83
C ASN A 382 -29.39 -1.99 32.66
N GLN A 383 -29.40 -1.06 31.71
CA GLN A 383 -30.44 -0.03 31.58
C GLN A 383 -31.07 0.03 30.18
N ASN A 384 -30.95 -1.03 29.38
CA ASN A 384 -31.51 -1.07 28.02
C ASN A 384 -30.99 0.09 27.14
N LEU A 385 -29.69 0.40 27.25
CA LEU A 385 -29.06 1.49 26.49
C LEU A 385 -28.51 0.99 25.15
N LEU A 386 -29.20 1.37 24.07
CA LEU A 386 -28.84 1.04 22.68
C LEU A 386 -27.48 1.62 22.23
N THR A 387 -27.02 2.69 22.88
CA THR A 387 -25.78 3.36 22.52
C THR A 387 -24.54 2.62 22.96
N ARG A 388 -24.66 1.63 23.86
CA ARG A 388 -23.49 1.15 24.59
C ARG A 388 -23.57 -0.33 24.98
N VAL A 389 -22.55 -1.07 24.55
CA VAL A 389 -22.20 -2.39 25.09
C VAL A 389 -20.96 -2.22 25.96
N CYS A 390 -21.13 -2.39 27.26
CA CYS A 390 -20.06 -2.25 28.24
C CYS A 390 -19.05 -3.41 28.13
N GLN A 391 -17.81 -3.16 28.56
CA GLN A 391 -16.73 -4.13 28.46
C GLN A 391 -17.06 -5.51 29.07
N PRO A 392 -17.69 -5.63 30.25
CA PRO A 392 -17.97 -6.93 30.83
C PRO A 392 -18.95 -7.75 29.97
N SER A 393 -20.03 -7.13 29.50
CA SER A 393 -20.92 -7.70 28.49
C SER A 393 -20.17 -8.12 27.21
N ARG A 394 -19.30 -7.27 26.65
CA ARG A 394 -18.48 -7.62 25.46
C ARG A 394 -17.64 -8.88 25.70
N ASN A 395 -17.01 -9.01 26.86
CA ASN A 395 -16.20 -10.17 27.20
C ASN A 395 -17.03 -11.46 27.29
N GLN A 396 -18.24 -11.40 27.86
CA GLN A 396 -19.15 -12.55 27.95
C GLN A 396 -19.67 -12.97 26.58
N LEU A 397 -19.94 -12.00 25.70
CA LEU A 397 -20.35 -12.25 24.31
C LEU A 397 -19.23 -12.85 23.43
N GLY A 398 -17.99 -12.90 23.93
CA GLY A 398 -16.82 -13.39 23.19
C GLY A 398 -16.11 -12.30 22.36
N TRP A 399 -16.42 -11.02 22.57
CA TRP A 399 -15.84 -9.90 21.82
C TRP A 399 -14.50 -9.44 22.38
N ARG A 400 -13.49 -10.30 22.26
CA ARG A 400 -12.11 -9.98 22.64
C ARG A 400 -11.17 -10.27 21.48
N ASP A 401 -10.33 -9.30 21.14
CA ASP A 401 -9.20 -9.46 20.24
C ASP A 401 -7.94 -9.56 21.11
N LEU A 402 -7.51 -10.79 21.41
CA LEU A 402 -6.42 -11.02 22.38
C LEU A 402 -5.03 -10.80 21.79
N ASP A 403 -4.88 -10.81 20.46
CA ASP A 403 -3.59 -10.66 19.79
C ASP A 403 -3.47 -9.42 18.90
N GLY A 404 -4.50 -8.58 18.87
CA GLY A 404 -4.46 -7.23 18.32
C GLY A 404 -4.52 -7.20 16.79
N ASN A 405 -5.00 -8.27 16.16
CA ASN A 405 -5.05 -8.39 14.71
C ASN A 405 -6.38 -7.89 14.08
N GLY A 406 -7.29 -7.35 14.90
CA GLY A 406 -8.58 -6.81 14.49
C GLY A 406 -9.69 -7.86 14.36
N VAL A 407 -9.41 -9.13 14.64
CA VAL A 407 -10.35 -10.26 14.62
C VAL A 407 -10.57 -10.74 16.05
N MET A 408 -11.82 -11.03 16.41
CA MET A 408 -12.10 -11.57 17.74
C MET A 408 -11.54 -12.99 17.86
N GLU A 409 -11.01 -13.35 19.02
CA GLU A 409 -10.39 -14.65 19.29
C GLU A 409 -11.31 -15.82 18.92
N VAL A 410 -12.61 -15.71 19.17
CA VAL A 410 -13.63 -16.74 18.82
C VAL A 410 -13.81 -16.94 17.31
N LEU A 411 -13.27 -16.02 16.50
CA LEU A 411 -13.21 -16.06 15.03
C LEU A 411 -11.78 -16.28 14.51
N ASP A 412 -10.77 -16.38 15.35
CA ASP A 412 -9.35 -16.40 14.95
C ASP A 412 -8.69 -17.76 15.27
N ALA A 413 -9.36 -18.84 14.90
CA ALA A 413 -8.91 -20.19 15.22
C ALA A 413 -7.68 -20.60 14.38
N GLU A 414 -6.66 -21.15 15.04
CA GLU A 414 -5.44 -21.61 14.36
C GLU A 414 -5.75 -22.75 13.36
N PRO A 415 -5.38 -22.62 12.09
CA PRO A 415 -5.53 -23.71 11.13
C PRO A 415 -4.42 -24.76 11.30
N LEU A 416 -4.80 -26.02 11.20
CA LEU A 416 -3.94 -27.19 11.20
C LEU A 416 -3.81 -27.74 9.77
N CYS A 417 -2.66 -28.33 9.47
CA CYS A 417 -2.37 -28.93 8.17
C CYS A 417 -1.59 -30.23 8.34
N VAL A 418 -1.95 -31.25 7.57
CA VAL A 418 -1.28 -32.55 7.50
C VAL A 418 -1.14 -32.95 6.04
N LEU A 419 0.02 -33.47 5.66
CA LEU A 419 0.27 -34.03 4.33
C LEU A 419 0.15 -35.56 4.37
N ASP A 420 -0.59 -36.14 3.42
CA ASP A 420 -0.94 -37.57 3.43
C ASP A 420 0.08 -38.45 2.70
N ALA A 421 0.49 -38.02 1.51
CA ALA A 421 1.35 -38.79 0.62
C ALA A 421 2.66 -38.05 0.42
N ARG A 422 3.75 -38.66 0.90
CA ARG A 422 5.10 -38.22 0.54
C ARG A 422 5.50 -38.82 -0.80
N PRO A 423 6.07 -38.04 -1.72
CA PRO A 423 6.63 -38.59 -2.94
C PRO A 423 7.71 -39.65 -2.64
N PRO A 424 8.01 -40.56 -3.61
CA PRO A 424 9.08 -41.53 -3.44
C PRO A 424 10.43 -40.85 -3.19
N GLU A 425 11.28 -41.43 -2.33
CA GLU A 425 12.58 -40.86 -1.98
C GLU A 425 13.75 -41.83 -2.32
N PRO A 426 14.71 -41.41 -3.17
CA PRO A 426 14.63 -40.28 -4.09
C PRO A 426 13.63 -40.57 -5.23
N SER A 427 12.91 -39.55 -5.70
CA SER A 427 11.94 -39.70 -6.78
C SER A 427 12.66 -39.87 -8.12
N PRO A 428 12.34 -40.89 -8.94
CA PRO A 428 12.89 -41.01 -10.28
C PRO A 428 12.22 -40.09 -11.31
N SER A 429 11.12 -39.41 -10.92
CA SER A 429 10.33 -38.52 -11.78
C SER A 429 10.39 -37.08 -11.26
N PRO A 430 10.58 -36.08 -12.14
CA PRO A 430 10.51 -34.67 -11.75
C PRO A 430 9.08 -34.19 -11.51
N GLN A 431 8.06 -34.85 -12.05
CA GLN A 431 6.66 -34.48 -11.82
C GLN A 431 6.15 -35.13 -10.53
N LEU A 432 5.81 -34.31 -9.54
CA LEU A 432 5.43 -34.73 -8.20
C LEU A 432 4.04 -34.21 -7.83
N SER A 433 3.38 -34.93 -6.94
CA SER A 433 2.03 -34.60 -6.46
C SER A 433 2.00 -34.74 -4.95
N TRP A 434 1.38 -33.77 -4.29
CA TRP A 434 1.08 -33.84 -2.87
C TRP A 434 -0.41 -33.75 -2.66
N THR A 435 -0.86 -34.42 -1.61
CA THR A 435 -2.21 -34.31 -1.09
C THR A 435 -2.13 -34.08 0.41
N GLY A 436 -3.08 -33.36 0.95
CA GLY A 436 -3.17 -33.14 2.38
C GLY A 436 -4.56 -32.76 2.85
N HIS A 437 -4.65 -32.63 4.16
CA HIS A 437 -5.83 -32.20 4.89
C HIS A 437 -5.51 -30.95 5.70
N ALA A 438 -6.30 -29.90 5.50
CA ALA A 438 -6.31 -28.69 6.32
C ALA A 438 -7.56 -28.70 7.20
N ALA A 439 -7.52 -28.18 8.41
CA ALA A 439 -8.70 -28.03 9.26
C ALA A 439 -8.51 -26.87 10.24
N VAL A 440 -9.59 -26.15 10.57
CA VAL A 440 -9.53 -25.21 11.69
C VAL A 440 -9.53 -25.97 13.01
N SER A 441 -8.83 -25.45 14.01
CA SER A 441 -8.92 -25.93 15.37
C SER A 441 -10.18 -25.46 16.07
N THR A 442 -10.57 -26.14 17.15
CA THR A 442 -11.67 -25.68 18.01
C THR A 442 -11.12 -24.95 19.24
N ILE A 443 -11.83 -23.90 19.68
CA ILE A 443 -11.48 -23.13 20.87
C ILE A 443 -12.24 -23.70 22.08
N PRO A 444 -11.65 -23.85 23.27
CA PRO A 444 -12.37 -24.33 24.45
C PRO A 444 -13.54 -23.42 24.86
N ASN A 445 -14.73 -24.00 25.07
CA ASN A 445 -15.87 -23.29 25.65
C ASN A 445 -15.78 -23.32 27.19
N LEU A 446 -15.50 -22.17 27.80
CA LEU A 446 -15.31 -22.02 29.24
C LEU A 446 -16.60 -21.68 29.99
N ASN A 447 -17.74 -21.57 29.30
CA ASN A 447 -18.98 -21.09 29.87
C ASN A 447 -19.43 -21.88 31.12
N PRO A 448 -19.68 -21.23 32.27
CA PRO A 448 -20.08 -21.93 33.49
C PRO A 448 -21.48 -22.55 33.39
N TYR A 449 -22.31 -22.11 32.45
CA TYR A 449 -23.67 -22.61 32.24
C TYR A 449 -23.68 -23.66 31.13
N GLY A 450 -24.32 -24.81 31.39
CA GLY A 450 -24.42 -25.93 30.43
C GLY A 450 -25.75 -26.66 30.57
N ARG A 451 -26.85 -25.90 30.78
CA ARG A 451 -28.15 -26.46 31.15
C ARG A 451 -28.74 -27.36 30.05
N TYR A 452 -28.49 -27.02 28.79
CA TYR A 452 -29.11 -27.67 27.62
C TYR A 452 -28.09 -28.37 26.72
N SER A 453 -26.89 -27.80 26.61
CA SER A 453 -25.77 -28.40 25.90
C SER A 453 -24.59 -28.57 26.86
N PRO A 454 -23.91 -29.73 26.89
CA PRO A 454 -22.58 -29.83 27.44
C PRO A 454 -21.64 -28.83 26.77
N ARG A 455 -20.62 -28.35 27.49
CA ARG A 455 -19.62 -27.46 26.91
C ARG A 455 -18.82 -28.19 25.84
N HIS A 456 -18.95 -27.76 24.59
CA HIS A 456 -18.13 -28.23 23.48
C HIS A 456 -17.14 -27.16 23.05
N ALA A 457 -15.88 -27.55 22.83
CA ALA A 457 -14.93 -26.69 22.14
C ALA A 457 -15.39 -26.53 20.68
N MET A 458 -15.39 -25.30 20.17
CA MET A 458 -15.90 -25.04 18.83
C MET A 458 -15.19 -23.91 18.09
N SER A 459 -15.44 -23.84 16.78
CA SER A 459 -15.01 -22.74 15.92
C SER A 459 -16.00 -22.50 14.79
N VAL A 460 -16.19 -21.24 14.42
CA VAL A 460 -17.01 -20.82 13.28
C VAL A 460 -16.19 -20.45 12.05
N ASP A 461 -14.86 -20.39 12.18
CA ASP A 461 -13.95 -20.07 11.09
C ASP A 461 -13.83 -21.23 10.10
N ARG A 462 -13.50 -20.97 8.84
CA ARG A 462 -13.44 -21.99 7.77
C ARG A 462 -12.13 -21.86 7.00
N ILE A 463 -11.66 -22.92 6.38
CA ILE A 463 -10.48 -22.85 5.52
C ILE A 463 -10.81 -21.98 4.31
N ALA A 464 -9.94 -21.01 4.02
CA ALA A 464 -10.13 -20.08 2.90
C ALA A 464 -9.12 -20.29 1.77
N ALA A 465 -7.90 -20.71 2.10
CA ALA A 465 -6.91 -21.12 1.12
C ALA A 465 -5.84 -22.01 1.74
N VAL A 466 -5.30 -22.89 0.92
CA VAL A 466 -4.05 -23.61 1.20
C VAL A 466 -3.04 -23.21 0.14
N GLU A 467 -1.86 -22.84 0.57
CA GLU A 467 -0.78 -22.39 -0.31
C GLU A 467 0.49 -23.19 -0.02
N PHE A 468 1.29 -23.43 -1.05
CA PHE A 468 2.57 -24.10 -0.94
C PHE A 468 3.67 -23.26 -1.57
N ARG A 469 4.91 -23.46 -1.14
CA ARG A 469 6.10 -22.96 -1.83
C ARG A 469 7.19 -24.02 -1.80
N VAL A 470 8.13 -23.90 -2.73
CA VAL A 470 9.29 -24.79 -2.84
C VAL A 470 10.54 -23.93 -2.75
N ASP A 471 11.51 -24.37 -1.95
CA ASP A 471 12.82 -23.74 -1.74
C ASP A 471 12.76 -22.22 -1.44
N GLY A 472 11.78 -21.80 -0.63
CA GLY A 472 11.62 -20.40 -0.25
C GLY A 472 11.05 -19.49 -1.35
N GLY A 473 10.59 -20.05 -2.47
CA GLY A 473 9.96 -19.31 -3.56
C GLY A 473 8.60 -18.67 -3.21
N ALA A 474 7.94 -18.09 -4.20
CA ALA A 474 6.61 -17.49 -4.03
C ALA A 474 5.56 -18.54 -3.63
N TRP A 475 4.59 -18.12 -2.82
CA TRP A 475 3.44 -18.94 -2.45
C TRP A 475 2.52 -19.16 -3.65
N ALA A 476 2.17 -20.41 -3.91
CA ALA A 476 1.27 -20.84 -4.96
C ALA A 476 0.05 -21.53 -4.35
N ALA A 477 -1.13 -21.32 -4.93
CA ALA A 477 -2.37 -21.90 -4.43
C ALA A 477 -2.44 -23.41 -4.70
N ALA A 478 -2.80 -24.19 -3.68
CA ALA A 478 -3.27 -25.56 -3.85
C ALA A 478 -4.74 -25.57 -4.31
N GLN A 479 -5.20 -26.72 -4.78
CA GLN A 479 -6.59 -26.91 -5.23
C GLN A 479 -7.38 -27.69 -4.18
N ALA A 480 -8.53 -27.14 -3.77
CA ALA A 480 -9.52 -27.89 -3.00
C ALA A 480 -10.09 -29.03 -3.87
N LEU A 481 -10.17 -30.25 -3.33
CA LEU A 481 -10.60 -31.42 -4.11
C LEU A 481 -12.10 -31.45 -4.42
N ASP A 482 -12.92 -30.79 -3.61
CA ASP A 482 -14.35 -30.61 -3.85
C ASP A 482 -14.67 -29.33 -4.65
N GLY A 483 -13.64 -28.53 -4.95
CA GLY A 483 -13.68 -27.39 -5.86
C GLY A 483 -13.65 -26.01 -5.20
N ALA A 484 -13.77 -25.91 -3.88
CA ALA A 484 -13.65 -24.64 -3.15
C ALA A 484 -13.18 -24.85 -1.71
N PHE A 485 -12.38 -23.92 -1.19
CA PHE A 485 -12.08 -23.88 0.24
C PHE A 485 -13.22 -23.14 0.95
N ASP A 486 -14.16 -23.88 1.55
CA ASP A 486 -15.34 -23.31 2.22
C ASP A 486 -15.83 -24.11 3.46
N GLY A 487 -15.10 -25.16 3.83
CA GLY A 487 -15.39 -26.05 4.96
C GLY A 487 -14.51 -25.81 6.20
N TYR A 488 -14.90 -26.45 7.30
CA TYR A 488 -14.10 -26.50 8.54
C TYR A 488 -12.86 -27.40 8.43
N GLY A 489 -12.89 -28.32 7.47
CA GLY A 489 -11.77 -29.17 7.11
C GLY A 489 -11.84 -29.47 5.63
N GLU A 490 -10.68 -29.42 4.99
CA GLU A 490 -10.54 -29.40 3.54
C GLU A 490 -9.46 -30.37 3.08
N THR A 491 -9.75 -31.09 2.01
CA THR A 491 -8.74 -31.86 1.28
C THR A 491 -8.19 -31.01 0.16
N PHE A 492 -6.87 -30.98 0.04
CA PHE A 492 -6.20 -30.25 -1.03
C PHE A 492 -5.19 -31.12 -1.76
N ALA A 493 -4.91 -30.73 -3.00
CA ALA A 493 -3.84 -31.29 -3.79
C ALA A 493 -3.17 -30.23 -4.65
N TRP A 494 -1.92 -30.48 -5.00
CA TRP A 494 -1.23 -29.76 -6.06
C TRP A 494 -0.26 -30.68 -6.77
N GLN A 495 0.15 -30.25 -7.96
CA GLN A 495 1.20 -30.88 -8.72
C GLN A 495 2.23 -29.84 -9.11
N THR A 496 3.50 -30.20 -9.02
CA THR A 496 4.60 -29.36 -9.50
C THR A 496 5.70 -30.22 -10.11
N THR A 497 6.55 -29.60 -10.92
CA THR A 497 7.71 -30.24 -11.53
C THR A 497 8.97 -29.72 -10.84
N LEU A 498 9.74 -30.61 -10.22
CA LEU A 498 10.97 -30.31 -9.49
C LEU A 498 12.20 -30.85 -10.23
N CYS A 499 13.33 -30.20 -10.01
CA CYS A 499 14.59 -30.55 -10.66
C CYS A 499 15.33 -31.66 -9.95
N PRO A 500 16.30 -32.33 -10.60
CA PRO A 500 17.20 -33.25 -9.90
C PRO A 500 17.91 -32.54 -8.74
N GLY A 501 17.86 -33.12 -7.55
CA GLY A 501 18.40 -32.54 -6.33
C GLY A 501 17.40 -32.54 -5.16
N PRO A 502 17.86 -32.13 -3.96
CA PRO A 502 17.00 -31.99 -2.78
C PRO A 502 16.17 -30.71 -2.87
N HIS A 503 14.91 -30.79 -2.44
CA HIS A 503 13.96 -29.69 -2.40
C HIS A 503 13.25 -29.65 -1.04
N ALA A 504 13.05 -28.44 -0.52
CA ALA A 504 12.22 -28.17 0.65
C ALA A 504 10.84 -27.68 0.20
N VAL A 505 9.79 -28.24 0.79
CA VAL A 505 8.40 -27.89 0.52
C VAL A 505 7.79 -27.33 1.78
N GLU A 506 7.13 -26.18 1.66
CA GLU A 506 6.42 -25.54 2.76
C GLU A 506 4.95 -25.37 2.38
N VAL A 507 4.06 -25.61 3.33
CA VAL A 507 2.61 -25.46 3.13
C VAL A 507 2.05 -24.61 4.25
N ARG A 508 1.32 -23.57 3.90
CA ARG A 508 0.58 -22.73 4.86
C ARG A 508 -0.91 -22.78 4.56
N VAL A 509 -1.69 -22.54 5.60
CA VAL A 509 -3.15 -22.51 5.52
C VAL A 509 -3.64 -21.17 6.00
N SER A 510 -4.63 -20.62 5.32
CA SER A 510 -5.33 -19.42 5.76
C SER A 510 -6.82 -19.68 5.93
N THR A 511 -7.44 -18.97 6.86
CA THR A 511 -8.84 -19.11 7.20
C THR A 511 -9.68 -17.95 6.68
N LEU A 512 -11.01 -18.08 6.78
CA LEU A 512 -11.98 -17.14 6.25
C LEU A 512 -11.84 -15.76 6.88
N PHE A 513 -11.49 -15.72 8.18
CA PHE A 513 -11.39 -14.48 8.93
C PHE A 513 -9.99 -13.87 8.95
N GLY A 514 -8.99 -14.52 8.33
CA GLY A 514 -7.69 -13.94 8.05
C GLY A 514 -6.52 -14.57 8.82
N ARG A 515 -6.78 -15.57 9.68
CA ARG A 515 -5.74 -16.32 10.36
C ARG A 515 -4.89 -17.05 9.32
N VAL A 516 -3.57 -16.94 9.43
CA VAL A 516 -2.62 -17.76 8.68
C VAL A 516 -1.90 -18.67 9.67
N SER A 517 -1.66 -19.92 9.29
CA SER A 517 -0.91 -20.88 10.10
C SER A 517 0.41 -20.27 10.57
N THR A 518 0.59 -20.19 11.89
CA THR A 518 1.75 -19.60 12.56
C THR A 518 3.07 -20.27 12.19
N ALA A 519 3.04 -21.55 11.86
CA ALA A 519 4.16 -22.29 11.31
C ALA A 519 3.71 -23.10 10.08
N PRO A 520 4.37 -22.94 8.92
CA PRO A 520 4.07 -23.76 7.76
C PRO A 520 4.48 -25.22 8.01
N VAL A 521 3.73 -26.15 7.44
CA VAL A 521 4.09 -27.56 7.42
C VAL A 521 5.23 -27.75 6.45
N MET A 522 6.29 -28.40 6.93
CA MET A 522 7.51 -28.66 6.16
C MET A 522 7.55 -30.11 5.67
N ASP A 523 7.94 -30.30 4.41
CA ASP A 523 8.31 -31.60 3.84
C ASP A 523 9.57 -31.44 2.98
N SER A 524 10.19 -32.54 2.59
CA SER A 524 11.32 -32.52 1.67
C SER A 524 11.32 -33.72 0.74
N VAL A 525 11.87 -33.53 -0.46
CA VAL A 525 11.98 -34.59 -1.48
C VAL A 525 13.28 -34.42 -2.27
N THR A 526 13.93 -35.52 -2.63
CA THR A 526 15.07 -35.52 -3.56
C THR A 526 14.64 -36.12 -4.88
N VAL A 527 14.83 -35.41 -6.00
CA VAL A 527 14.62 -35.97 -7.34
C VAL A 527 15.94 -36.53 -7.90
N SER A 528 15.91 -37.74 -8.44
CA SER A 528 17.07 -38.41 -9.04
C SER A 528 17.36 -37.88 -10.45
N GLY A 529 18.64 -37.59 -10.75
CA GLY A 529 19.08 -37.19 -12.08
C GLY A 529 20.44 -36.47 -12.04
N ALA A 530 21.04 -36.24 -13.21
CA ALA A 530 22.21 -35.38 -13.32
C ALA A 530 21.78 -33.91 -13.30
N ILE A 531 22.43 -33.11 -12.46
CA ILE A 531 22.22 -31.66 -12.40
C ILE A 531 22.81 -31.05 -13.69
N ALA A 532 22.06 -30.20 -14.39
CA ALA A 532 22.56 -29.52 -15.57
C ALA A 532 23.77 -28.65 -15.19
N ALA A 533 24.65 -28.31 -16.14
CA ALA A 533 25.82 -27.50 -15.83
C ALA A 533 26.20 -26.58 -16.99
N LEU A 534 26.74 -25.41 -16.68
CA LEU A 534 27.40 -24.53 -17.64
C LEU A 534 28.90 -24.55 -17.37
N SER A 535 29.71 -24.51 -18.43
CA SER A 535 31.15 -24.34 -18.29
C SER A 535 31.74 -23.65 -19.51
N GLY A 536 32.84 -22.92 -19.29
CA GLY A 536 33.50 -22.12 -20.31
C GLY A 536 34.83 -21.55 -19.83
N ALA A 537 35.37 -20.61 -20.59
CA ALA A 537 36.58 -19.88 -20.26
C ALA A 537 36.44 -18.37 -20.52
N VAL A 538 37.05 -17.57 -19.66
CA VAL A 538 37.23 -16.13 -19.84
C VAL A 538 38.67 -15.86 -20.26
N ARG A 539 38.85 -15.27 -21.45
CA ARG A 539 40.17 -15.06 -22.06
C ARG A 539 40.30 -13.68 -22.68
N ARG A 540 41.50 -13.12 -22.69
CA ARG A 540 41.82 -11.92 -23.48
C ARG A 540 41.83 -12.24 -24.99
N ALA A 541 41.80 -11.20 -25.82
CA ALA A 541 41.92 -11.33 -27.28
C ALA A 541 43.21 -12.02 -27.75
N ASP A 542 44.27 -12.03 -26.93
CA ASP A 542 45.53 -12.75 -27.17
C ASP A 542 45.47 -14.25 -26.76
N GLY A 543 44.33 -14.71 -26.24
CA GLY A 543 44.09 -16.09 -25.83
C GLY A 543 44.49 -16.43 -24.39
N ALA A 544 45.09 -15.50 -23.65
CA ALA A 544 45.47 -15.70 -22.24
C ALA A 544 44.22 -15.72 -21.33
N GLY A 545 44.13 -16.72 -20.45
CA GLY A 545 43.05 -16.82 -19.47
C GLY A 545 43.13 -15.74 -18.39
N ILE A 546 41.97 -15.27 -17.93
CA ILE A 546 41.88 -14.27 -16.85
C ILE A 546 41.36 -14.95 -15.59
N ALA A 547 42.12 -14.87 -14.51
CA ALA A 547 41.74 -15.38 -13.20
C ALA A 547 40.79 -14.41 -12.48
N ASP A 548 40.02 -14.95 -11.54
CA ASP A 548 39.22 -14.17 -10.59
C ASP A 548 38.16 -13.24 -11.24
N VAL A 549 37.66 -13.66 -12.41
CA VAL A 549 36.46 -13.06 -13.01
C VAL A 549 35.25 -13.73 -12.37
N ALA A 550 34.38 -12.95 -11.74
CA ALA A 550 33.14 -13.46 -11.16
C ALA A 550 32.10 -13.72 -12.27
N LEU A 551 31.45 -14.88 -12.27
CA LEU A 551 30.37 -15.18 -13.22
C LEU A 551 29.03 -14.99 -12.52
N LEU A 552 28.48 -13.79 -12.65
CA LEU A 552 27.22 -13.40 -12.04
C LEU A 552 26.04 -14.07 -12.72
N GLY A 553 24.95 -14.23 -11.95
CA GLY A 553 23.75 -14.96 -12.35
C GLY A 553 23.84 -16.47 -12.18
N LEU A 554 25.04 -17.04 -12.03
CA LEU A 554 25.21 -18.45 -11.67
C LEU A 554 25.07 -18.66 -10.16
N PRO A 555 24.47 -19.79 -9.69
CA PRO A 555 24.40 -20.12 -8.27
C PRO A 555 25.78 -20.09 -7.60
N GLY A 556 25.90 -19.30 -6.52
CA GLY A 556 27.13 -19.17 -5.74
C GLY A 556 28.24 -18.34 -6.40
N THR A 557 27.97 -17.67 -7.53
CA THR A 557 28.88 -16.74 -8.21
C THR A 557 30.30 -17.30 -8.36
N PRO A 558 30.50 -18.35 -9.17
CA PRO A 558 31.81 -18.97 -9.33
C PRO A 558 32.78 -17.98 -9.98
N HIS A 559 34.05 -18.07 -9.57
CA HIS A 559 35.14 -17.28 -10.13
C HIS A 559 35.98 -18.12 -11.09
N THR A 560 36.54 -17.49 -12.11
CA THR A 560 37.46 -18.18 -13.02
C THR A 560 38.75 -18.60 -12.32
N ALA A 561 39.20 -19.83 -12.61
CA ALA A 561 40.50 -20.32 -12.17
C ALA A 561 41.66 -19.56 -12.86
N SER A 562 42.90 -19.81 -12.42
CA SER A 562 44.11 -19.14 -12.95
C SER A 562 44.29 -19.23 -14.47
N GLY A 563 43.70 -20.22 -15.13
CA GLY A 563 43.70 -20.40 -16.59
C GLY A 563 42.46 -19.85 -17.32
N GLY A 564 41.57 -19.13 -16.62
CA GLY A 564 40.34 -18.56 -17.16
C GLY A 564 39.12 -19.49 -17.16
N ALA A 565 39.27 -20.76 -16.79
CA ALA A 565 38.17 -21.74 -16.82
C ALA A 565 37.17 -21.52 -15.67
N TRP A 566 35.88 -21.77 -15.94
CA TRP A 566 34.79 -21.74 -14.96
C TRP A 566 33.77 -22.85 -15.22
N SER A 567 33.04 -23.26 -14.18
CA SER A 567 31.91 -24.20 -14.28
C SER A 567 30.90 -23.97 -13.15
N ALA A 568 29.62 -24.15 -13.43
CA ALA A 568 28.53 -24.09 -12.46
C ALA A 568 27.53 -25.22 -12.68
N ALA A 569 27.08 -25.86 -11.59
CA ALA A 569 25.92 -26.74 -11.61
C ALA A 569 24.65 -25.90 -11.47
N LEU A 570 23.61 -26.23 -12.24
CA LEU A 570 22.37 -25.48 -12.36
C LEU A 570 21.13 -26.34 -12.12
N PRO A 571 20.07 -25.77 -11.50
CA PRO A 571 18.75 -26.38 -11.51
C PRO A 571 18.26 -26.66 -12.95
N CYS A 572 17.40 -27.65 -13.12
CA CYS A 572 16.71 -27.88 -14.39
C CYS A 572 15.82 -26.68 -14.75
N GLY A 573 15.63 -26.42 -16.03
CA GLY A 573 14.85 -25.26 -16.44
C GLY A 573 15.46 -23.92 -16.03
N TRP A 574 16.70 -23.89 -15.48
CA TRP A 574 17.32 -22.65 -15.07
C TRP A 574 17.38 -21.71 -16.27
N ALA A 575 16.68 -20.60 -16.13
CA ALA A 575 16.67 -19.53 -17.09
C ALA A 575 17.35 -18.36 -16.40
N GLY A 576 18.28 -17.73 -17.09
CA GLY A 576 19.08 -16.71 -16.47
C GLY A 576 20.14 -16.19 -17.40
N THR A 577 20.82 -15.18 -16.90
CA THR A 577 21.85 -14.47 -17.65
C THR A 577 23.16 -14.64 -16.91
N VAL A 578 24.17 -15.15 -17.60
CA VAL A 578 25.52 -15.28 -17.08
C VAL A 578 26.31 -14.04 -17.51
N THR A 579 26.75 -13.25 -16.53
CA THR A 579 27.46 -11.98 -16.76
C THR A 579 28.83 -12.02 -16.08
N PRO A 580 29.94 -12.03 -16.85
CA PRO A 580 31.28 -11.92 -16.27
C PRO A 580 31.51 -10.51 -15.70
N LEU A 581 32.03 -10.43 -14.48
CA LEU A 581 32.37 -9.18 -13.80
C LEU A 581 33.86 -9.16 -13.43
N SER A 582 34.50 -8.04 -13.75
CA SER A 582 35.85 -7.71 -13.28
C SER A 582 36.03 -6.18 -13.26
N THR A 583 36.77 -5.68 -12.28
CA THR A 583 37.11 -4.25 -12.16
C THR A 583 38.04 -3.74 -13.26
N ASN A 584 38.65 -4.65 -14.03
CA ASN A 584 39.70 -4.31 -14.99
C ASN A 584 39.33 -4.64 -16.45
N TYR A 585 38.19 -5.28 -16.71
CA TYR A 585 37.87 -5.81 -18.04
C TYR A 585 36.39 -5.63 -18.38
N VAL A 586 36.12 -5.30 -19.64
CA VAL A 586 34.81 -5.45 -20.28
C VAL A 586 34.80 -6.74 -21.09
N PHE A 587 33.62 -7.35 -21.26
CA PHE A 587 33.51 -8.70 -21.84
C PHE A 587 32.65 -8.70 -23.11
N THR A 588 32.99 -9.59 -24.04
CA THR A 588 32.27 -9.85 -25.28
C THR A 588 32.02 -11.35 -25.44
N PRO A 589 30.75 -11.81 -25.54
CA PRO A 589 29.55 -11.01 -25.30
C PRO A 589 29.52 -10.45 -23.87
N ALA A 590 28.86 -9.31 -23.63
CA ALA A 590 28.77 -8.73 -22.29
C ALA A 590 28.04 -9.66 -21.30
N GLU A 591 27.14 -10.48 -21.82
CA GLU A 591 26.38 -11.48 -21.09
C GLU A 591 25.94 -12.63 -22.01
N ARG A 592 25.61 -13.79 -21.44
CA ARG A 592 24.98 -14.91 -22.15
C ARG A 592 23.64 -15.23 -21.51
N ARG A 593 22.57 -15.20 -22.30
CA ARG A 593 21.21 -15.49 -21.84
C ARG A 593 20.80 -16.92 -22.17
N TYR A 594 20.23 -17.60 -21.19
CA TYR A 594 19.69 -18.95 -21.32
C TYR A 594 18.20 -18.91 -21.00
N ALA A 595 17.38 -19.38 -21.92
CA ALA A 595 15.93 -19.42 -21.73
C ALA A 595 15.47 -20.63 -20.88
N SER A 596 16.27 -21.69 -20.85
CA SER A 596 16.07 -22.91 -20.07
C SER A 596 17.34 -23.77 -20.18
N VAL A 597 17.90 -24.24 -19.06
CA VAL A 597 19.07 -25.13 -19.02
C VAL A 597 18.65 -26.50 -18.51
N ASP A 598 18.28 -27.37 -19.45
CA ASP A 598 17.79 -28.73 -19.17
C ASP A 598 18.86 -29.82 -19.37
N SER A 599 20.06 -29.43 -19.82
CA SER A 599 21.21 -30.31 -20.03
C SER A 599 22.53 -29.53 -19.92
N THR A 600 23.67 -30.22 -19.82
CA THR A 600 24.98 -29.55 -19.72
C THR A 600 25.37 -28.82 -21.01
N PHE A 601 25.72 -27.54 -20.90
CA PHE A 601 26.35 -26.75 -21.97
C PHE A 601 27.84 -26.54 -21.67
N LEU A 602 28.65 -26.60 -22.72
CA LEU A 602 30.10 -26.52 -22.67
C LEU A 602 30.58 -25.41 -23.61
N ALA A 603 31.74 -24.82 -23.32
CA ALA A 603 32.37 -23.76 -24.12
C ALA A 603 31.57 -22.44 -24.17
N GLU A 604 30.95 -22.08 -23.05
CA GLU A 604 30.27 -20.80 -22.85
C GLU A 604 31.30 -19.69 -22.57
N ASP A 605 32.11 -19.39 -23.57
CA ASP A 605 33.29 -18.53 -23.40
C ASP A 605 32.96 -17.04 -23.44
N PHE A 606 33.79 -16.24 -22.75
CA PHE A 606 33.80 -14.78 -22.78
C PHE A 606 35.17 -14.26 -23.19
N VAL A 607 35.19 -13.27 -24.08
CA VAL A 607 36.40 -12.55 -24.48
C VAL A 607 36.48 -11.25 -23.71
N ALA A 608 37.59 -11.02 -23.02
CA ALA A 608 37.80 -9.86 -22.16
C ALA A 608 38.72 -8.85 -22.83
N GLU A 609 38.28 -7.60 -22.85
CA GLU A 609 39.08 -6.43 -23.22
C GLU A 609 39.36 -5.61 -21.97
N ARG A 610 40.61 -5.22 -21.77
CA ARG A 610 40.98 -4.49 -20.55
C ARG A 610 40.34 -3.10 -20.60
N ILE A 611 39.67 -2.70 -19.52
CA ILE A 611 39.29 -1.30 -19.31
C ILE A 611 40.60 -0.53 -19.23
N VAL A 612 40.93 0.16 -20.30
CA VAL A 612 42.02 1.14 -20.32
C VAL A 612 41.33 2.49 -20.20
N PRO A 613 41.33 3.13 -19.03
CA PRO A 613 40.87 4.51 -18.93
C PRO A 613 41.70 5.33 -19.91
N ARG A 614 41.08 5.88 -20.96
CA ARG A 614 41.71 6.97 -21.69
C ARG A 614 41.48 8.21 -20.84
N THR A 615 42.41 8.45 -19.93
CA THR A 615 42.45 9.67 -19.13
C THR A 615 42.66 10.86 -20.07
N HIS A 616 41.64 11.70 -20.25
CA HIS A 616 41.86 13.10 -20.56
C HIS A 616 42.26 13.75 -19.26
N ARG A 617 43.56 14.06 -19.13
CA ARG A 617 44.13 14.73 -17.96
C ARG A 617 44.18 16.21 -18.27
N PHE A 618 43.36 16.99 -17.58
CA PHE A 618 43.49 18.44 -17.58
C PHE A 618 44.64 18.81 -16.64
N ALA A 619 45.53 19.69 -17.08
CA ALA A 619 46.58 20.23 -16.22
C ALA A 619 45.95 21.20 -15.23
N ASP A 620 46.44 21.19 -13.99
CA ASP A 620 46.10 22.14 -12.93
C ASP A 620 44.62 22.16 -12.45
N GLY A 621 43.85 21.10 -12.67
CA GLY A 621 42.42 20.98 -12.28
C GLY A 621 42.16 20.22 -10.99
N ALA A 622 41.80 20.91 -9.91
CA ALA A 622 41.42 20.27 -8.64
C ALA A 622 39.91 20.32 -8.39
N ASP A 623 39.24 21.39 -8.81
CA ASP A 623 37.78 21.56 -8.78
C ASP A 623 37.21 21.38 -10.18
N VAL A 624 35.98 20.85 -10.27
CA VAL A 624 35.33 20.55 -11.55
C VAL A 624 33.84 20.82 -11.46
N ALA A 625 33.26 21.36 -12.53
CA ALA A 625 31.83 21.63 -12.64
C ALA A 625 31.33 21.40 -14.07
N TRP A 626 30.02 21.12 -14.19
CA TRP A 626 29.35 21.02 -15.48
C TRP A 626 29.10 22.42 -16.05
N ALA A 627 29.38 22.61 -17.33
CA ALA A 627 29.24 23.89 -18.02
C ALA A 627 28.20 23.88 -19.15
N GLY A 628 27.24 22.93 -19.13
CA GLY A 628 26.12 22.92 -20.08
C GLY A 628 26.60 22.94 -21.54
N ASP A 629 25.74 23.28 -22.50
CA ASP A 629 26.16 23.52 -23.89
C ASP A 629 26.33 25.03 -24.10
N TRP A 630 27.44 25.59 -23.61
CA TRP A 630 27.71 27.03 -23.57
C TRP A 630 27.84 27.62 -24.97
N ASP A 631 28.50 26.91 -25.89
CA ASP A 631 28.74 27.37 -27.26
C ASP A 631 27.66 26.94 -28.28
N ARG A 632 26.69 26.13 -27.85
CA ARG A 632 25.52 25.66 -28.61
C ARG A 632 25.88 24.73 -29.76
N ASP A 633 26.93 23.94 -29.62
CA ASP A 633 27.33 22.95 -30.61
C ASP A 633 26.61 21.58 -30.42
N GLY A 634 25.83 21.45 -29.35
CA GLY A 634 25.08 20.25 -29.00
C GLY A 634 25.87 19.24 -28.16
N PHE A 635 27.05 19.64 -27.68
CA PHE A 635 27.86 18.95 -26.70
C PHE A 635 27.90 19.76 -25.40
N ASP A 636 28.04 19.04 -24.30
CA ASP A 636 28.23 19.69 -23.01
C ASP A 636 29.70 20.08 -22.84
N ASP A 637 29.93 21.16 -22.10
CA ASP A 637 31.19 21.78 -21.78
C ASP A 637 31.53 21.54 -20.31
N ALA A 638 32.78 21.82 -19.95
CA ALA A 638 33.30 21.58 -18.60
C ALA A 638 34.08 22.78 -18.05
N LEU A 639 33.89 23.06 -16.76
CA LEU A 639 34.70 23.99 -16.02
C LEU A 639 35.71 23.23 -15.15
N VAL A 640 36.96 23.66 -15.20
CA VAL A 640 38.07 23.08 -14.45
C VAL A 640 38.79 24.18 -13.68
N GLY A 641 38.73 24.12 -12.35
CA GLY A 641 39.30 25.11 -11.44
C GLY A 641 40.69 24.73 -10.94
N SER A 642 41.58 25.71 -10.88
CA SER A 642 42.95 25.54 -10.40
C SER A 642 43.18 26.14 -9.02
N LEU A 643 43.40 25.29 -8.01
CA LEU A 643 43.80 25.72 -6.67
C LEU A 643 45.18 26.37 -6.63
N ALA A 644 46.07 26.05 -7.58
CA ALA A 644 47.43 26.57 -7.62
C ALA A 644 47.51 28.01 -8.15
N THR A 645 46.67 28.34 -9.12
CA THR A 645 46.68 29.65 -9.80
C THR A 645 45.50 30.54 -9.42
N GLY A 646 44.42 29.98 -8.85
CA GLY A 646 43.17 30.72 -8.62
C GLY A 646 42.52 31.12 -9.94
N SER A 647 42.52 30.20 -10.91
CA SER A 647 41.89 30.40 -12.22
C SER A 647 40.80 29.36 -12.45
N LEU A 648 39.80 29.72 -13.27
CA LEU A 648 38.75 28.82 -13.73
C LEU A 648 38.83 28.71 -15.25
N ALA A 649 39.04 27.51 -15.77
CA ALA A 649 39.14 27.24 -17.19
C ALA A 649 37.84 26.62 -17.72
N LEU A 650 37.31 27.17 -18.82
CA LEU A 650 36.25 26.55 -19.61
C LEU A 650 36.87 25.71 -20.71
N HIS A 651 36.40 24.48 -20.84
CA HIS A 651 36.73 23.53 -21.88
C HIS A 651 35.47 23.20 -22.66
N LEU A 652 35.49 23.49 -23.95
CA LEU A 652 34.38 23.19 -24.85
C LEU A 652 34.37 21.70 -25.20
N GLY A 653 33.18 21.13 -25.23
CA GLY A 653 32.89 19.79 -25.69
C GLY A 653 33.05 19.67 -27.21
N GLY A 654 32.62 18.52 -27.75
CA GLY A 654 32.52 18.35 -29.19
C GLY A 654 32.69 16.91 -29.63
N MET A 655 32.78 16.68 -30.95
CA MET A 655 33.02 15.32 -31.46
C MET A 655 34.37 14.72 -31.02
N ALA A 656 35.34 15.57 -30.68
CA ALA A 656 36.68 15.19 -30.19
C ALA A 656 37.29 16.34 -29.38
N PRO A 657 36.84 16.56 -28.13
CA PRO A 657 37.35 17.65 -27.28
C PRO A 657 38.83 17.42 -26.97
N ASP A 658 39.58 18.50 -26.79
CA ASP A 658 40.98 18.46 -26.37
C ASP A 658 41.16 18.96 -24.92
N THR A 659 42.41 19.01 -24.44
CA THR A 659 42.72 19.37 -23.05
C THR A 659 43.15 20.82 -22.89
N VAL A 660 43.08 21.62 -23.94
CA VAL A 660 43.42 23.06 -23.90
C VAL A 660 42.19 23.81 -23.41
N ALA A 661 42.40 24.78 -22.53
CA ALA A 661 41.31 25.65 -22.11
C ALA A 661 40.93 26.59 -23.26
N ASP A 662 39.66 26.61 -23.62
CA ASP A 662 39.12 27.56 -24.59
C ASP A 662 39.00 28.96 -23.99
N CYS A 663 38.78 29.02 -22.67
CA CYS A 663 38.69 30.26 -21.92
C CYS A 663 39.27 30.11 -20.51
N VAL A 664 39.89 31.17 -19.97
CA VAL A 664 40.43 31.19 -18.60
C VAL A 664 40.01 32.48 -17.91
N PHE A 665 39.33 32.34 -16.77
CA PHE A 665 38.98 33.42 -15.86
C PHE A 665 40.03 33.50 -14.75
N GLU A 666 40.82 34.57 -14.76
CA GLU A 666 41.90 34.81 -13.79
C GLU A 666 41.36 35.44 -12.49
N GLY A 667 41.88 35.02 -11.33
CA GLY A 667 41.43 35.55 -10.03
C GLY A 667 40.11 34.96 -9.53
N ALA A 668 39.69 33.83 -10.11
CA ALA A 668 38.63 32.99 -9.57
C ALA A 668 39.03 32.47 -8.19
N LEU A 669 38.08 32.46 -7.25
CA LEU A 669 38.31 31.90 -5.92
C LEU A 669 38.74 30.43 -6.02
N ALA A 670 39.77 30.05 -5.26
CA ALA A 670 40.13 28.65 -5.03
C ALA A 670 38.87 27.90 -4.56
N GLY A 671 38.36 26.96 -5.37
CA GLY A 671 37.01 26.42 -5.25
C GLY A 671 36.23 26.43 -6.56
N GLY A 672 36.62 27.25 -7.56
CA GLY A 672 36.15 27.17 -8.96
C GLY A 672 34.64 27.01 -9.12
N ARG A 673 33.84 27.74 -8.32
CA ARG A 673 32.38 27.56 -8.30
C ARG A 673 31.79 28.41 -9.41
N GLY A 674 31.67 27.78 -10.58
CA GLY A 674 30.86 28.27 -11.68
C GLY A 674 29.52 27.55 -11.67
N GLY A 675 28.43 28.28 -11.86
CA GLY A 675 27.09 27.72 -11.99
C GLY A 675 26.47 28.16 -13.32
N LEU A 676 25.64 27.30 -13.89
CA LEU A 676 24.80 27.67 -15.02
C LEU A 676 23.35 27.64 -14.59
N ALA A 677 22.60 28.63 -15.07
CA ALA A 677 21.18 28.75 -14.87
C ALA A 677 20.63 29.66 -15.97
N ASP A 678 19.47 29.34 -16.53
CA ASP A 678 18.73 30.24 -17.44
C ASP A 678 18.11 31.37 -16.61
N LEU A 679 18.96 32.32 -16.22
CA LEU A 679 18.69 33.38 -15.25
C LEU A 679 17.94 34.53 -15.90
N ASP A 680 18.05 34.73 -17.21
CA ASP A 680 17.22 35.71 -17.91
C ASP A 680 15.92 35.09 -18.49
N GLY A 681 15.88 33.76 -18.57
CA GLY A 681 14.75 32.95 -19.01
C GLY A 681 14.49 33.08 -20.51
N ASP A 682 15.56 33.20 -21.29
CA ASP A 682 15.57 33.10 -22.76
C ASP A 682 15.68 31.65 -23.26
N GLY A 683 15.85 30.70 -22.34
CA GLY A 683 16.01 29.28 -22.60
C GLY A 683 17.46 28.83 -22.73
N VAL A 684 18.43 29.70 -22.42
CA VAL A 684 19.86 29.42 -22.50
C VAL A 684 20.55 29.74 -21.18
N PRO A 685 21.36 28.84 -20.60
CA PRO A 685 21.98 29.10 -19.31
C PRO A 685 23.10 30.17 -19.33
N GLU A 686 23.03 31.12 -18.40
CA GLU A 686 24.08 32.10 -18.07
C GLU A 686 25.15 31.51 -17.15
N LEU A 687 26.41 31.88 -17.37
CA LEU A 687 27.56 31.44 -16.57
C LEU A 687 27.81 32.42 -15.43
N ALA A 688 27.56 31.99 -14.20
CA ALA A 688 27.92 32.71 -12.99
C ALA A 688 29.32 32.28 -12.51
N VAL A 689 30.25 33.22 -12.35
CA VAL A 689 31.65 32.97 -11.91
C VAL A 689 31.95 33.79 -10.66
N ALA A 690 32.32 33.12 -9.57
CA ALA A 690 32.78 33.78 -8.35
C ALA A 690 34.23 34.25 -8.48
N LEU A 691 34.46 35.56 -8.35
CA LEU A 691 35.75 36.22 -8.53
C LEU A 691 36.16 37.01 -7.29
N GLY A 692 37.47 37.11 -7.06
CA GLY A 692 38.03 37.92 -5.98
C GLY A 692 37.97 37.25 -4.60
N GLY A 693 39.03 37.39 -3.81
CA GLY A 693 39.14 36.80 -2.47
C GLY A 693 38.99 37.80 -1.34
N GLY A 694 38.36 37.37 -0.24
CA GLY A 694 38.20 38.21 0.94
C GLY A 694 37.28 39.40 0.69
N ALA A 695 37.76 40.62 0.95
CA ALA A 695 36.95 41.84 0.90
C ALA A 695 36.53 42.23 -0.53
N ASP A 696 37.18 41.69 -1.56
CA ASP A 696 36.93 42.00 -2.97
C ASP A 696 36.04 40.94 -3.67
N GLY A 697 35.47 40.00 -2.91
CA GLY A 697 34.63 38.93 -3.45
C GLY A 697 33.36 39.47 -4.13
N HIS A 698 33.08 38.98 -5.33
CA HIS A 698 31.89 39.29 -6.13
C HIS A 698 31.56 38.13 -7.09
N LEU A 699 30.37 38.15 -7.67
CA LEU A 699 29.93 37.20 -8.70
C LEU A 699 29.73 37.94 -10.02
N GLU A 700 30.38 37.48 -11.08
CA GLU A 700 30.15 37.96 -12.45
C GLU A 700 29.31 36.94 -13.22
N ILE A 701 28.22 37.39 -13.83
CA ILE A 701 27.30 36.56 -14.60
C ILE A 701 27.43 36.94 -16.07
N PHE A 702 27.73 35.98 -16.93
CA PHE A 702 27.94 36.15 -18.36
C PHE A 702 26.78 35.54 -19.16
N ALA A 703 26.30 36.25 -20.17
CA ALA A 703 25.30 35.74 -21.10
C ALA A 703 25.88 34.62 -22.00
N ALA A 704 25.03 33.66 -22.35
CA ALA A 704 25.43 32.50 -23.15
C ALA A 704 26.02 32.84 -24.53
N GLY A 705 27.03 32.07 -24.96
CA GLY A 705 27.72 32.26 -26.25
C GLY A 705 28.71 33.42 -26.30
N GLY A 706 29.00 34.05 -25.17
CA GLY A 706 30.05 35.07 -25.02
C GLY A 706 31.47 34.48 -25.05
N THR A 707 32.45 35.35 -25.24
CA THR A 707 33.89 35.05 -25.07
C THR A 707 34.39 35.59 -23.73
N CYS A 708 35.50 35.04 -23.20
CA CYS A 708 36.15 35.48 -21.93
C CYS A 708 36.35 36.98 -21.73
N GLY A 709 36.32 37.75 -22.81
CA GLY A 709 36.60 39.18 -22.83
C GLY A 709 35.35 40.05 -22.87
N ASP A 710 34.16 39.45 -22.89
CA ASP A 710 32.90 40.19 -22.87
C ASP A 710 32.60 40.73 -21.47
N ALA A 711 31.92 41.88 -21.40
CA ALA A 711 31.50 42.45 -20.13
C ALA A 711 30.42 41.57 -19.49
N PRO A 712 30.43 41.37 -18.16
CA PRO A 712 29.38 40.60 -17.48
C PRO A 712 28.01 41.26 -17.67
N TRP A 713 26.99 40.42 -17.83
CA TRP A 713 25.58 40.82 -17.87
C TRP A 713 25.14 41.40 -16.53
N LEU A 714 25.51 40.75 -15.43
CA LEU A 714 25.21 41.19 -14.06
C LEU A 714 26.43 40.94 -13.16
N VAL A 715 26.63 41.85 -12.19
CA VAL A 715 27.65 41.70 -11.14
C VAL A 715 26.97 41.81 -9.78
N LEU A 716 27.17 40.80 -8.93
CA LEU A 716 26.74 40.80 -7.52
C LEU A 716 27.95 41.10 -6.63
N GLY A 717 27.94 42.24 -5.93
CA GLY A 717 29.09 42.72 -5.12
C GLY A 717 29.85 43.88 -5.79
N PRO A 718 31.07 44.23 -5.32
CA PRO A 718 31.79 43.69 -4.17
C PRO A 718 31.18 44.14 -2.83
N ASP A 719 31.35 43.34 -1.77
CA ASP A 719 30.74 43.61 -0.45
C ASP A 719 31.72 44.07 0.65
N GLY A 720 33.04 44.10 0.39
CA GLY A 720 34.01 44.75 1.29
C GLY A 720 34.33 44.03 2.61
N ASP A 721 33.62 42.94 2.95
CA ASP A 721 33.56 42.42 4.33
C ASP A 721 34.38 41.15 4.60
N GLY A 722 34.98 40.52 3.58
CA GLY A 722 35.89 39.38 3.81
C GLY A 722 35.24 38.09 4.27
N ASP A 723 33.92 37.97 4.11
CA ASP A 723 33.06 36.96 4.74
C ASP A 723 32.79 35.73 3.87
N GLY A 724 33.57 35.57 2.80
CA GLY A 724 33.41 34.48 1.84
C GLY A 724 32.17 34.66 0.96
N PHE A 725 32.01 35.84 0.36
CA PHE A 725 30.97 36.09 -0.65
C PHE A 725 31.00 35.04 -1.75
N ALA A 726 29.84 34.44 -2.06
CA ALA A 726 29.70 33.36 -3.05
C ALA A 726 30.66 32.18 -2.83
N ALA A 727 30.98 31.83 -1.57
CA ALA A 727 31.80 30.68 -1.25
C ALA A 727 31.14 29.34 -1.62
N SER A 728 29.83 29.34 -1.83
CA SER A 728 29.06 28.27 -2.46
C SER A 728 28.03 28.88 -3.41
N LEU A 729 27.71 28.16 -4.48
CA LEU A 729 26.73 28.56 -5.49
C LEU A 729 25.85 27.35 -5.84
N ALA A 730 24.57 27.62 -6.09
CA ALA A 730 23.62 26.69 -6.67
C ALA A 730 22.77 27.43 -7.69
N GLY A 731 22.62 26.86 -8.89
CA GLY A 731 21.75 27.35 -9.95
C GLY A 731 20.95 26.21 -10.57
N SER A 732 20.12 26.51 -11.57
CA SER A 732 19.27 25.52 -12.26
C SER A 732 18.21 24.86 -11.37
N PHE A 733 17.60 25.64 -10.48
CA PHE A 733 16.43 25.27 -9.68
C PHE A 733 15.38 26.38 -9.75
N ASP A 734 14.10 26.05 -9.77
CA ASP A 734 12.96 26.98 -9.84
C ASP A 734 12.29 27.11 -8.46
N PHE A 735 12.82 27.99 -7.61
CA PHE A 735 12.41 28.15 -6.21
C PHE A 735 11.01 28.73 -6.07
N ASP A 736 10.59 29.61 -6.99
CA ASP A 736 9.27 30.24 -6.95
C ASP A 736 8.21 29.56 -7.83
N GLY A 737 8.60 28.63 -8.71
CA GLY A 737 7.73 27.84 -9.58
C GLY A 737 7.26 28.61 -10.81
N ASP A 738 7.99 29.64 -11.26
CA ASP A 738 7.64 30.44 -12.43
C ASP A 738 8.13 29.85 -13.76
N GLY A 739 8.93 28.78 -13.69
CA GLY A 739 9.51 28.06 -14.81
C GLY A 739 10.87 28.60 -15.26
N ARG A 740 11.51 29.49 -14.49
CA ARG A 740 12.85 30.02 -14.73
C ARG A 740 13.80 29.50 -13.65
N ALA A 741 15.10 29.51 -13.95
CA ALA A 741 16.09 29.09 -12.99
C ALA A 741 16.46 30.27 -12.07
N ASP A 742 16.61 29.97 -10.78
CA ASP A 742 17.04 30.87 -9.73
C ASP A 742 18.50 30.61 -9.35
N LEU A 743 19.06 31.55 -8.59
CA LEU A 743 20.44 31.52 -8.14
C LEU A 743 20.51 31.62 -6.61
N ALA A 744 21.19 30.68 -5.97
CA ALA A 744 21.54 30.77 -4.56
C ALA A 744 23.05 30.89 -4.37
N LEU A 745 23.45 31.71 -3.39
CA LEU A 745 24.84 31.88 -2.98
C LEU A 745 25.01 31.83 -1.46
N GLY A 746 26.13 31.25 -1.00
CA GLY A 746 26.44 31.09 0.41
C GLY A 746 27.58 31.97 0.89
N ARG A 747 27.49 32.41 2.15
CA ARG A 747 28.41 33.32 2.83
C ARG A 747 28.72 32.82 4.24
N PRO A 748 29.54 31.76 4.36
CA PRO A 748 29.77 31.08 5.63
C PRO A 748 30.48 31.95 6.68
N GLY A 749 31.24 32.98 6.27
CA GLY A 749 31.91 33.92 7.19
C GLY A 749 31.02 35.07 7.68
N TRP A 750 29.76 35.14 7.24
CA TRP A 750 28.91 36.28 7.57
C TRP A 750 28.48 36.31 9.04
N GLY A 751 28.47 37.49 9.65
CA GLY A 751 27.98 37.71 11.01
C GLY A 751 28.99 37.41 12.13
N ALA A 752 28.54 37.52 13.39
CA ALA A 752 29.44 37.42 14.54
C ALA A 752 29.99 35.99 14.71
N GLY A 753 31.31 35.86 14.51
CA GLY A 753 32.02 34.59 14.68
C GLY A 753 31.72 33.56 13.60
N ASP A 754 31.51 33.96 12.34
CA ASP A 754 31.27 33.06 11.21
C ASP A 754 29.98 32.22 11.37
N ALA A 755 28.88 32.88 11.74
CA ALA A 755 27.57 32.23 11.85
C ALA A 755 27.06 31.78 10.46
N GLY A 756 27.31 32.59 9.44
CA GLY A 756 27.00 32.32 8.04
C GLY A 756 25.58 32.72 7.60
N ARG A 757 25.41 32.93 6.29
CA ARG A 757 24.12 33.15 5.63
C ARG A 757 24.09 32.53 4.22
N ALA A 758 22.89 32.34 3.68
CA ALA A 758 22.67 32.07 2.26
C ALA A 758 21.67 33.08 1.68
N GLU A 759 21.81 33.40 0.40
CA GLU A 759 20.99 34.35 -0.33
C GLU A 759 20.41 33.65 -1.56
N ILE A 760 19.16 33.91 -1.89
CA ILE A 760 18.46 33.43 -3.10
C ILE A 760 18.04 34.65 -3.90
N HIS A 761 18.36 34.64 -5.19
CA HIS A 761 18.02 35.62 -6.20
C HIS A 761 17.12 34.95 -7.23
N LEU A 762 15.91 35.46 -7.39
CA LEU A 762 14.95 34.93 -8.36
C LEU A 762 15.31 35.36 -9.78
N GLY A 763 15.22 34.43 -10.71
CA GLY A 763 15.53 34.61 -12.11
C GLY A 763 14.47 35.40 -12.89
N GLY A 764 14.80 35.72 -14.13
CA GLY A 764 13.95 36.33 -15.13
C GLY A 764 14.36 37.73 -15.57
N PRO A 765 13.57 38.36 -16.45
CA PRO A 765 13.94 39.61 -17.13
C PRO A 765 14.15 40.82 -16.21
N GLY A 766 13.81 40.68 -14.93
CA GLY A 766 13.93 41.70 -13.89
C GLY A 766 14.99 41.38 -12.83
N MET A 767 15.77 40.30 -12.97
CA MET A 767 16.83 39.94 -12.02
C MET A 767 17.77 41.13 -11.78
N ASP A 768 18.03 41.44 -10.51
CA ASP A 768 18.94 42.49 -10.11
C ASP A 768 19.90 42.02 -9.01
N ALA A 769 20.69 42.95 -8.46
CA ALA A 769 21.71 42.62 -7.47
C ALA A 769 21.16 42.39 -6.05
N ALA A 770 19.88 42.64 -5.78
CA ALA A 770 19.28 42.41 -4.48
C ALA A 770 18.89 40.93 -4.33
N ALA A 771 19.08 40.38 -3.13
CA ALA A 771 18.57 39.06 -2.79
C ALA A 771 17.08 39.14 -2.46
N ASP A 772 16.29 38.22 -3.02
CA ASP A 772 14.86 38.07 -2.75
C ASP A 772 14.62 37.37 -1.41
N PHE A 773 15.45 36.37 -1.10
CA PHE A 773 15.45 35.68 0.19
C PHE A 773 16.83 35.69 0.82
N VAL A 774 16.87 35.95 2.13
CA VAL A 774 18.10 35.88 2.95
C VAL A 774 17.86 34.94 4.11
N LEU A 775 18.67 33.89 4.17
CA LEU A 775 18.60 32.82 5.15
C LEU A 775 19.77 32.95 6.13
N HIS A 776 19.47 33.10 7.41
CA HIS A 776 20.47 33.18 8.48
C HIS A 776 20.54 31.89 9.28
N SER A 777 21.71 31.55 9.81
CA SER A 777 21.89 30.45 10.78
C SER A 777 20.90 30.51 11.96
N ASP A 778 20.47 29.36 12.51
CA ASP A 778 19.80 29.29 13.84
C ASP A 778 20.79 29.12 15.00
N GLY A 779 22.04 28.78 14.73
CA GLY A 779 23.08 28.63 15.74
C GLY A 779 23.89 29.89 15.99
N GLY A 780 24.81 29.79 16.93
CA GLY A 780 25.74 30.86 17.28
C GLY A 780 26.92 30.96 16.29
N GLY A 781 27.94 31.75 16.64
CA GLY A 781 29.18 31.82 15.87
C GLY A 781 29.87 30.45 15.75
N GLY A 782 30.39 30.14 14.57
CA GLY A 782 31.14 28.93 14.22
C GLY A 782 30.37 27.98 13.31
N ASP A 783 29.12 28.31 12.99
CA ASP A 783 28.22 27.45 12.23
C ASP A 783 28.60 27.33 10.75
N ARG A 784 29.14 28.40 10.15
CA ARG A 784 29.43 28.49 8.72
C ARG A 784 28.23 28.14 7.84
N PHE A 785 27.04 28.59 8.21
CA PHE A 785 25.82 28.36 7.41
C PHE A 785 25.97 28.95 5.99
N GLY A 786 25.64 28.16 4.96
CA GLY A 786 25.94 28.49 3.57
C GLY A 786 27.31 28.00 3.09
N ALA A 787 27.97 27.10 3.82
CA ALA A 787 29.24 26.49 3.39
C ALA A 787 29.06 25.57 2.15
N ALA A 788 27.92 24.92 2.03
CA ALA A 788 27.51 24.15 0.87
C ALA A 788 26.02 24.38 0.57
N LEU A 789 25.70 24.38 -0.72
CA LEU A 789 24.36 24.51 -1.26
C LEU A 789 24.11 23.34 -2.21
N ALA A 790 22.90 22.80 -2.19
CA ALA A 790 22.46 21.80 -3.15
C ALA A 790 21.07 22.18 -3.67
N PRO A 791 20.93 22.47 -4.98
CA PRO A 791 19.62 22.58 -5.60
C PRO A 791 18.98 21.19 -5.61
N LEU A 792 17.71 21.13 -5.25
CA LEU A 792 16.93 19.89 -5.21
C LEU A 792 15.71 20.10 -6.10
N ALA A 793 15.51 19.21 -7.06
CA ALA A 793 14.24 19.19 -7.80
C ALA A 793 13.08 18.98 -6.82
N ASP A 794 11.88 19.49 -7.17
CA ASP A 794 10.61 19.36 -6.43
C ASP A 794 10.48 18.06 -5.62
N LEU A 795 10.94 18.14 -4.38
CA LEU A 795 11.15 17.01 -3.48
C LEU A 795 9.83 16.60 -2.84
N ASP A 796 8.92 17.54 -2.63
CA ASP A 796 7.61 17.30 -2.01
C ASP A 796 6.44 17.24 -3.00
N GLY A 797 6.68 17.50 -4.29
CA GLY A 797 5.75 17.33 -5.40
C GLY A 797 4.78 18.51 -5.57
N ASP A 798 5.11 19.70 -5.07
CA ASP A 798 4.26 20.89 -5.10
C ASP A 798 4.45 21.76 -6.36
N GLY A 799 5.46 21.45 -7.16
CA GLY A 799 5.82 22.11 -8.42
C GLY A 799 6.84 23.24 -8.27
N ARG A 800 7.50 23.38 -7.13
CA ARG A 800 8.65 24.28 -6.90
C ARG A 800 9.85 23.47 -6.44
N ASP A 801 11.04 23.96 -6.74
CA ASP A 801 12.27 23.30 -6.35
C ASP A 801 12.72 23.72 -4.93
N GLU A 802 13.36 22.77 -4.23
CA GLU A 802 13.91 22.95 -2.90
C GLU A 802 15.39 23.39 -2.95
N LEU A 803 15.84 24.00 -1.86
CA LEU A 803 17.26 24.28 -1.64
C LEU A 803 17.73 23.70 -0.32
N LEU A 804 18.78 22.89 -0.32
CA LEU A 804 19.47 22.50 0.90
C LEU A 804 20.65 23.42 1.18
N VAL A 805 20.68 23.97 2.40
CA VAL A 805 21.74 24.86 2.89
C VAL A 805 22.42 24.24 4.08
N ALA A 806 23.72 23.99 3.97
CA ALA A 806 24.48 23.31 5.01
C ALA A 806 25.30 24.25 5.91
N ALA A 807 25.50 23.79 7.14
CA ALA A 807 26.38 24.35 8.17
C ALA A 807 27.30 23.23 8.67
N ASP A 808 28.49 23.14 8.08
CA ASP A 808 29.44 22.06 8.34
C ASP A 808 30.13 22.17 9.72
N GLN A 809 29.97 23.30 10.44
CA GLN A 809 30.58 23.60 11.74
C GLN A 809 32.10 23.28 11.81
N HIS A 810 32.82 23.38 10.69
CA HIS A 810 34.16 22.85 10.51
C HIS A 810 35.15 23.25 11.64
N GLY A 811 35.69 22.26 12.34
CA GLY A 811 36.73 22.44 13.37
C GLY A 811 36.23 22.82 14.78
N THR A 812 34.91 22.97 15.00
CA THR A 812 34.32 23.25 16.33
C THR A 812 33.97 22.00 17.14
N GLY A 813 34.00 20.83 16.49
CA GLY A 813 33.66 19.53 17.09
C GLY A 813 32.17 19.22 17.16
N GLY A 814 31.29 20.08 16.64
CA GLY A 814 29.86 19.80 16.50
C GLY A 814 29.54 18.81 15.37
N PRO A 815 28.31 18.27 15.29
CA PRO A 815 27.95 17.26 14.31
C PRO A 815 27.77 17.77 12.87
N GLY A 816 27.65 19.09 12.67
CA GLY A 816 27.14 19.68 11.43
C GLY A 816 25.61 19.57 11.33
N TYR A 817 24.99 20.40 10.51
CA TYR A 817 23.57 20.29 10.16
C TYR A 817 23.29 20.83 8.77
N ALA A 818 22.16 20.46 8.20
CA ALA A 818 21.64 21.07 6.98
C ALA A 818 20.21 21.57 7.20
N ARG A 819 19.80 22.54 6.40
CA ARG A 819 18.42 22.99 6.31
C ARG A 819 17.90 22.78 4.92
N LEU A 820 16.82 22.03 4.81
CA LEU A 820 15.99 21.99 3.63
C LEU A 820 15.06 23.20 3.65
N VAL A 821 15.11 24.00 2.60
CA VAL A 821 14.32 25.20 2.38
C VAL A 821 13.38 24.91 1.24
N PHE A 822 12.08 24.91 1.53
CA PHE A 822 11.04 24.60 0.54
C PHE A 822 10.74 25.82 -0.31
N GLY A 823 10.49 25.56 -1.60
CA GLY A 823 10.18 26.60 -2.58
C GLY A 823 9.03 27.49 -2.14
N GLU A 824 9.15 28.80 -2.38
CA GLU A 824 8.14 29.78 -1.99
C GLU A 824 8.18 30.98 -2.93
N ALA A 825 7.02 31.43 -3.39
CA ALA A 825 6.94 32.57 -4.31
C ALA A 825 7.03 33.93 -3.61
N ALA A 826 6.66 34.01 -2.33
CA ALA A 826 6.83 35.21 -1.52
C ALA A 826 6.73 34.92 -0.02
N GLY A 827 7.46 35.68 0.80
CA GLY A 827 7.37 35.62 2.25
C GLY A 827 8.52 34.86 2.90
N ALA A 828 8.31 34.30 4.09
CA ALA A 828 9.35 33.52 4.76
C ALA A 828 9.20 32.04 4.37
N PRO A 829 10.22 31.42 3.74
CA PRO A 829 10.12 30.05 3.27
C PRO A 829 10.02 29.06 4.44
N ARG A 830 9.33 27.93 4.20
CA ARG A 830 9.30 26.81 5.15
C ARG A 830 10.69 26.19 5.22
N VAL A 831 11.15 25.86 6.43
CA VAL A 831 12.46 25.24 6.64
C VAL A 831 12.36 23.99 7.50
N MET A 832 13.10 22.94 7.14
CA MET A 832 13.28 21.73 7.93
C MET A 832 14.76 21.50 8.21
N ARG A 833 15.09 21.03 9.42
CA ARG A 833 16.48 20.78 9.83
C ARG A 833 16.81 19.30 9.75
N LEU A 834 17.93 18.98 9.10
CA LEU A 834 18.56 17.67 9.08
C LEU A 834 19.75 17.68 10.05
N ALA A 835 19.76 16.77 11.02
CA ALA A 835 20.77 16.72 12.06
C ALA A 835 21.93 15.78 11.66
N GLY A 836 23.16 16.21 11.89
CA GLY A 836 24.33 15.36 11.68
C GLY A 836 24.38 14.15 12.63
N PRO A 837 24.95 13.01 12.20
CA PRO A 837 24.84 11.75 12.91
C PRO A 837 25.68 11.68 14.20
N ALA A 838 26.78 12.43 14.28
CA ALA A 838 27.67 12.44 15.44
C ALA A 838 28.56 13.70 15.48
N PRO A 839 29.02 14.15 16.66
CA PRO A 839 30.01 15.22 16.78
C PRO A 839 31.27 14.96 15.94
N GLY A 840 31.72 15.95 15.16
CA GLY A 840 32.87 15.83 14.27
C GLY A 840 32.60 15.05 12.97
N ALA A 841 31.33 14.78 12.64
CA ALA A 841 30.96 14.10 11.40
C ALA A 841 31.12 14.96 10.14
N ASP A 842 31.26 16.29 10.29
CA ASP A 842 31.22 17.27 9.20
C ASP A 842 29.97 17.08 8.31
N PHE A 843 28.81 16.80 8.92
CA PHE A 843 27.57 16.58 8.17
C PHE A 843 27.13 17.83 7.42
N GLY A 844 26.74 17.65 6.17
CA GLY A 844 26.41 18.76 5.27
C GLY A 844 27.64 19.34 4.55
N HIS A 845 28.79 18.66 4.59
CA HIS A 845 29.96 19.08 3.81
C HIS A 845 29.66 19.18 2.30
N VAL A 846 28.85 18.24 1.80
CA VAL A 846 28.32 18.21 0.44
C VAL A 846 26.93 17.57 0.47
N ALA A 847 26.06 17.95 -0.45
CA ALA A 847 24.76 17.32 -0.66
C ALA A 847 24.44 17.33 -2.15
N ALA A 848 23.62 16.37 -2.60
CA ALA A 848 23.13 16.31 -3.98
C ALA A 848 21.78 15.59 -4.03
N ALA A 849 20.89 16.05 -4.91
CA ALA A 849 19.81 15.20 -5.42
C ALA A 849 20.44 14.12 -6.30
N VAL A 850 20.24 12.86 -5.94
CA VAL A 850 20.90 11.71 -6.58
C VAL A 850 20.00 10.96 -7.56
N GLY A 851 18.80 11.49 -7.82
CA GLY A 851 17.80 10.86 -8.67
C GLY A 851 16.95 9.86 -7.90
N ASP A 852 16.11 9.12 -8.60
CA ASP A 852 15.23 8.10 -8.01
C ASP A 852 16.02 6.80 -7.80
N LEU A 853 16.56 6.60 -6.59
CA LEU A 853 17.39 5.43 -6.29
C LEU A 853 16.56 4.18 -6.04
N ASP A 854 15.28 4.30 -5.64
CA ASP A 854 14.43 3.17 -5.24
C ASP A 854 13.19 2.89 -6.10
N GLY A 855 13.01 3.67 -7.16
CA GLY A 855 12.02 3.47 -8.21
C GLY A 855 10.61 3.93 -7.83
N ASP A 856 10.48 4.78 -6.82
CA ASP A 856 9.18 5.29 -6.36
C ASP A 856 8.67 6.49 -7.17
N GLY A 857 9.51 7.02 -8.06
CA GLY A 857 9.23 8.13 -8.96
C GLY A 857 9.56 9.51 -8.39
N ALA A 858 10.09 9.60 -7.17
CA ALA A 858 10.61 10.83 -6.57
C ALA A 858 12.15 10.80 -6.51
N ALA A 859 12.79 11.97 -6.57
CA ALA A 859 14.24 12.05 -6.46
C ALA A 859 14.69 12.00 -4.98
N ASP A 860 15.73 11.22 -4.70
CA ASP A 860 16.29 11.07 -3.36
C ASP A 860 17.41 12.08 -3.08
N LEU A 861 17.65 12.34 -1.80
CA LEU A 861 18.69 13.24 -1.32
C LEU A 861 19.84 12.45 -0.67
N ALA A 862 21.07 12.74 -1.08
CA ALA A 862 22.28 12.27 -0.43
C ALA A 862 23.03 13.42 0.27
N VAL A 863 23.43 13.22 1.53
CA VAL A 863 24.20 14.19 2.33
C VAL A 863 25.49 13.56 2.84
N GLY A 864 26.62 14.18 2.51
CA GLY A 864 27.95 13.74 2.92
C GLY A 864 28.31 14.14 4.36
N ALA A 865 28.95 13.21 5.06
CA ALA A 865 29.53 13.38 6.39
C ALA A 865 30.96 12.81 6.42
N PRO A 866 31.93 13.47 5.75
CA PRO A 866 33.27 12.93 5.54
C PRO A 866 34.07 12.76 6.84
N GLY A 867 33.76 13.52 7.90
CA GLY A 867 34.35 13.32 9.23
C GLY A 867 33.93 11.99 9.87
N ALA A 868 32.74 11.48 9.51
CA ALA A 868 32.26 10.15 9.90
C ALA A 868 32.54 9.05 8.86
N ASN A 869 33.08 9.41 7.68
CA ASN A 869 33.20 8.55 6.50
C ASN A 869 31.86 7.93 6.09
N ARG A 870 30.82 8.76 5.95
CA ARG A 870 29.45 8.33 5.62
C ARG A 870 28.75 9.24 4.63
N VAL A 871 27.78 8.67 3.93
CA VAL A 871 26.75 9.40 3.18
C VAL A 871 25.39 8.91 3.67
N LEU A 872 24.52 9.84 4.03
CA LEU A 872 23.16 9.56 4.50
C LEU A 872 22.18 9.83 3.37
N ILE A 873 21.22 8.92 3.18
CA ILE A 873 20.20 8.98 2.14
C ILE A 873 18.84 9.26 2.77
N TYR A 874 18.09 10.18 2.18
CA TYR A 874 16.73 10.54 2.56
C TYR A 874 15.84 10.34 1.33
N ARG A 875 14.77 9.55 1.49
CA ARG A 875 13.83 9.25 0.42
C ARG A 875 13.00 10.47 0.08
N GLY A 876 12.87 10.77 -1.21
CA GLY A 876 12.02 11.84 -1.74
C GLY A 876 10.51 11.63 -1.59
N GLY A 877 9.72 12.62 -2.02
CA GLY A 877 8.27 12.51 -2.20
C GLY A 877 7.41 13.10 -1.07
N ALA A 878 6.08 12.96 -1.21
CA ALA A 878 5.09 13.62 -0.33
C ALA A 878 5.15 13.22 1.16
N ALA A 879 5.96 12.20 1.50
CA ALA A 879 6.19 11.73 2.86
C ALA A 879 7.61 12.07 3.38
N PHE A 880 8.35 12.97 2.72
CA PHE A 880 9.71 13.37 3.12
C PHE A 880 9.76 13.80 4.60
N ASP A 881 10.71 13.25 5.36
CA ASP A 881 10.93 13.59 6.76
C ASP A 881 12.42 13.86 7.09
N SER A 882 12.71 14.18 8.35
CA SER A 882 14.06 14.56 8.79
C SER A 882 14.98 13.39 9.17
N LEU A 883 14.50 12.15 9.04
CA LEU A 883 15.23 10.93 9.40
C LEU A 883 15.85 10.30 8.14
N PRO A 884 17.11 9.84 8.22
CA PRO A 884 17.73 9.15 7.09
C PRO A 884 17.12 7.74 6.93
N ASP A 885 16.81 7.37 5.69
CA ASP A 885 16.29 6.05 5.33
C ASP A 885 17.40 5.02 5.12
N ALA A 886 18.59 5.47 4.68
CA ALA A 886 19.76 4.61 4.51
C ALA A 886 21.06 5.35 4.82
N GLU A 887 22.11 4.57 5.08
CA GLU A 887 23.47 5.05 5.31
C GLU A 887 24.44 4.20 4.48
N ILE A 888 25.32 4.86 3.74
CA ILE A 888 26.33 4.22 2.91
C ILE A 888 27.69 4.36 3.57
N ALA A 889 28.37 3.22 3.71
CA ALA A 889 29.70 3.13 4.29
C ALA A 889 30.75 2.66 3.26
N PRO A 890 32.02 3.09 3.38
CA PRO A 890 33.10 2.62 2.52
C PRO A 890 33.45 1.15 2.82
N PRO A 891 33.71 0.32 1.79
CA PRO A 891 33.97 -1.11 1.98
C PRO A 891 35.30 -1.46 2.68
N HIS A 892 36.25 -0.53 2.77
CA HIS A 892 37.61 -0.80 3.29
C HIS A 892 38.08 0.17 4.41
N GLY A 893 37.14 0.90 5.04
CA GLY A 893 37.49 1.97 5.99
C GLY A 893 38.01 3.19 5.25
N GLY A 894 37.11 4.16 5.00
CA GLY A 894 37.40 5.33 4.18
C GLY A 894 38.28 6.36 4.89
N ALA A 895 38.79 7.31 4.11
CA ALA A 895 39.56 8.43 4.58
C ALA A 895 39.05 9.69 3.87
N ARG A 896 37.99 10.28 4.46
CA ARG A 896 37.16 11.37 3.91
C ARG A 896 36.06 10.90 2.93
N PHE A 897 35.52 9.70 3.09
CA PHE A 897 34.40 9.18 2.29
C PHE A 897 33.16 10.07 2.41
N GLY A 898 32.63 10.53 1.28
CA GLY A 898 31.54 11.50 1.23
C GLY A 898 32.01 12.95 1.13
N SER A 899 33.23 13.19 0.62
CA SER A 899 33.74 14.57 0.39
C SER A 899 33.20 15.22 -0.89
N ALA A 900 32.80 14.41 -1.87
CA ALA A 900 32.17 14.86 -3.10
C ALA A 900 31.06 13.88 -3.50
N LEU A 901 29.99 14.39 -4.11
CA LEU A 901 28.86 13.62 -4.61
C LEU A 901 28.56 14.08 -6.04
N ALA A 902 28.25 13.14 -6.95
CA ALA A 902 27.77 13.49 -8.28
C ALA A 902 26.66 12.51 -8.72
N PRO A 903 25.47 12.98 -9.08
CA PRO A 903 24.46 12.14 -9.71
C PRO A 903 25.01 11.65 -11.05
N LEU A 904 24.85 10.38 -11.38
CA LEU A 904 25.26 9.80 -12.67
C LEU A 904 24.04 9.50 -13.57
N GLY A 905 22.85 9.50 -12.97
CA GLY A 905 21.63 8.95 -13.58
C GLY A 905 21.73 7.43 -13.73
N ASP A 906 20.75 6.82 -14.38
CA ASP A 906 20.74 5.39 -14.70
C ASP A 906 21.86 5.03 -15.72
N ILE A 907 23.05 4.67 -15.24
CA ILE A 907 24.21 4.35 -16.09
C ILE A 907 24.23 2.90 -16.55
N ASP A 908 23.48 2.00 -15.90
CA ASP A 908 23.39 0.59 -16.29
C ASP A 908 22.05 0.20 -16.96
N ALA A 909 21.17 1.17 -17.15
CA ALA A 909 19.87 1.10 -17.83
C ALA A 909 18.88 0.15 -17.12
N ASP A 910 18.92 0.08 -15.79
CA ASP A 910 18.06 -0.78 -14.99
C ASP A 910 16.75 -0.11 -14.53
N GLY A 911 16.64 1.20 -14.76
CA GLY A 911 15.48 2.02 -14.42
C GLY A 911 15.58 2.75 -13.08
N PHE A 912 16.71 2.64 -12.38
CA PHE A 912 17.01 3.36 -11.15
C PHE A 912 18.21 4.29 -11.38
N ASP A 913 18.25 5.45 -10.73
CA ASP A 913 19.38 6.36 -10.89
C ASP A 913 20.61 5.90 -10.08
N ASP A 914 21.80 6.21 -10.58
CA ASP A 914 23.08 5.92 -9.94
C ASP A 914 23.81 7.21 -9.54
N PHE A 915 24.79 7.11 -8.63
CA PHE A 915 25.62 8.25 -8.25
C PHE A 915 27.05 7.86 -7.82
N ALA A 916 27.94 8.85 -7.75
CA ALA A 916 29.34 8.69 -7.35
C ALA A 916 29.65 9.39 -6.03
N ILE A 917 30.55 8.80 -5.24
CA ILE A 917 31.05 9.30 -3.95
C ILE A 917 32.58 9.42 -4.00
N GLY A 918 33.11 10.58 -3.61
CA GLY A 918 34.55 10.81 -3.46
C GLY A 918 35.11 10.37 -2.10
N ASP A 919 36.28 9.73 -2.12
CA ASP A 919 37.09 9.35 -0.95
C ASP A 919 38.57 9.71 -1.19
N PRO A 920 38.92 11.01 -1.15
CA PRO A 920 40.17 11.52 -1.70
C PRO A 920 41.42 11.11 -0.91
N ASP A 921 41.34 10.83 0.39
CA ASP A 921 42.55 10.47 1.17
C ASP A 921 42.78 8.95 1.26
N ASP A 922 41.88 8.13 0.69
CA ASP A 922 42.00 6.67 0.72
C ASP A 922 43.17 6.14 -0.14
N GLY A 923 43.62 4.91 0.13
CA GLY A 923 44.67 4.24 -0.60
C GLY A 923 46.04 4.91 -0.44
N GLY A 924 46.31 5.52 0.71
CA GLY A 924 47.56 6.24 0.99
C GLY A 924 47.65 7.59 0.25
N GLY A 925 46.52 8.28 0.09
CA GLY A 925 46.41 9.54 -0.63
C GLY A 925 46.39 9.40 -2.16
N THR A 926 46.19 8.20 -2.70
CA THR A 926 45.91 8.02 -4.13
C THR A 926 44.52 8.55 -4.49
N GLY A 927 43.57 8.42 -3.55
CA GLY A 927 42.17 8.82 -3.70
C GLY A 927 41.36 7.83 -4.50
N ARG A 928 40.06 7.77 -4.20
CA ARG A 928 39.10 6.85 -4.83
C ARG A 928 37.77 7.52 -5.13
N ILE A 929 37.08 6.95 -6.11
CA ILE A 929 35.69 7.27 -6.44
C ILE A 929 34.88 5.99 -6.35
N HIS A 930 33.83 6.00 -5.54
CA HIS A 930 32.95 4.87 -5.34
C HIS A 930 31.66 5.12 -6.11
N VAL A 931 31.26 4.18 -6.97
CA VAL A 931 29.99 4.27 -7.69
C VAL A 931 28.95 3.44 -6.93
N VAL A 932 27.84 4.08 -6.60
CA VAL A 932 26.68 3.49 -5.94
C VAL A 932 25.58 3.36 -6.98
N ARG A 933 24.85 2.24 -6.91
CA ARG A 933 23.72 2.02 -7.80
C ARG A 933 22.40 2.01 -7.09
N GLY A 934 21.39 2.54 -7.76
CA GLY A 934 20.00 2.40 -7.37
C GLY A 934 19.53 0.95 -7.52
N GLY A 935 18.30 0.70 -7.09
CA GLY A 935 17.63 -0.58 -7.20
C GLY A 935 16.36 -0.58 -6.36
N GLY A 936 15.54 -1.64 -6.42
CA GLY A 936 14.26 -1.70 -5.70
C GLY A 936 14.32 -1.60 -4.15
N THR A 937 15.52 -1.41 -3.58
CA THR A 937 15.76 -1.01 -2.19
C THR A 937 16.96 -0.07 -2.13
N LEU A 938 16.91 0.95 -1.27
CA LEU A 938 18.02 1.91 -1.10
C LEU A 938 19.38 1.21 -0.81
N PRO A 939 20.47 1.66 -1.45
CA PRO A 939 21.78 1.04 -1.30
C PRO A 939 22.42 1.33 0.05
N SER A 940 23.21 0.38 0.56
CA SER A 940 24.00 0.54 1.80
C SER A 940 25.51 0.40 1.60
N THR A 941 25.95 0.01 0.40
CA THR A 941 27.37 -0.12 0.03
C THR A 941 27.60 0.25 -1.43
N PRO A 942 28.80 0.74 -1.82
CA PRO A 942 29.11 1.00 -3.21
C PRO A 942 29.22 -0.27 -4.07
N ALA A 943 28.83 -0.17 -5.35
CA ALA A 943 28.87 -1.27 -6.31
C ALA A 943 30.28 -1.53 -6.86
N PHE A 944 31.04 -0.48 -7.19
CA PHE A 944 32.44 -0.60 -7.61
C PHE A 944 33.24 0.66 -7.28
N THR A 945 34.56 0.62 -7.51
CA THR A 945 35.47 1.70 -7.12
C THR A 945 36.51 1.96 -8.19
N LEU A 946 36.68 3.23 -8.55
CA LEU A 946 37.76 3.75 -9.39
C LEU A 946 38.89 4.23 -8.48
N VAL A 947 40.13 3.93 -8.87
CA VAL A 947 41.31 4.18 -8.02
C VAL A 947 42.27 5.13 -8.72
N GLY A 948 42.74 6.13 -7.96
CA GLY A 948 43.82 7.02 -8.38
C GLY A 948 45.09 6.26 -8.75
N GLN A 949 45.88 6.81 -9.65
CA GLN A 949 47.02 6.12 -10.27
C GLN A 949 48.36 6.47 -9.62
N ALA A 950 48.44 7.55 -8.82
CA ALA A 950 49.65 7.99 -8.15
C ALA A 950 49.43 8.32 -6.66
N ALA A 951 50.39 7.99 -5.80
CA ALA A 951 50.32 8.33 -4.38
C ALA A 951 50.38 9.85 -4.18
N GLY A 952 49.47 10.39 -3.36
CA GLY A 952 49.31 11.84 -3.16
C GLY A 952 48.51 12.55 -4.26
N GLU A 953 47.87 11.81 -5.18
CA GLU A 953 46.99 12.37 -6.22
C GLU A 953 45.71 12.95 -5.62
N GLY A 954 45.04 12.20 -4.75
CA GLY A 954 43.80 12.62 -4.10
C GLY A 954 42.59 12.63 -5.04
N LEU A 955 42.48 11.65 -5.93
CA LEU A 955 41.34 11.52 -6.86
C LEU A 955 40.01 11.41 -6.12
N GLY A 956 38.98 12.11 -6.58
CA GLY A 956 37.66 12.17 -5.93
C GLY A 956 37.51 13.36 -4.97
N HIS A 957 38.37 14.37 -5.12
CA HIS A 957 38.29 15.63 -4.38
C HIS A 957 37.04 16.44 -4.78
N ALA A 958 36.75 16.49 -6.09
CA ALA A 958 35.57 17.10 -6.67
C ALA A 958 35.01 16.19 -7.77
N LEU A 959 33.70 16.15 -7.94
CA LEU A 959 33.00 15.30 -8.91
C LEU A 959 31.91 16.11 -9.62
N ALA A 960 31.80 15.96 -10.93
CA ALA A 960 30.73 16.55 -11.72
C ALA A 960 30.31 15.61 -12.86
N ARG A 961 29.00 15.45 -13.06
CA ARG A 961 28.46 14.77 -14.24
C ARG A 961 28.53 15.70 -15.43
N VAL A 962 28.87 15.15 -16.59
CA VAL A 962 28.76 15.83 -17.89
C VAL A 962 28.02 14.87 -18.81
N HIS A 963 26.97 15.31 -19.52
CA HIS A 963 26.16 14.39 -20.31
C HIS A 963 26.90 14.00 -21.60
N ARG A 964 26.94 14.91 -22.57
CA ARG A 964 27.55 14.65 -23.89
C ARG A 964 28.79 15.52 -24.09
N PHE A 965 29.85 15.26 -23.31
CA PHE A 965 31.11 16.00 -23.50
C PHE A 965 31.80 15.66 -24.83
N ASP A 966 31.75 14.39 -25.23
CA ASP A 966 32.34 13.93 -26.48
C ASP A 966 31.33 13.25 -27.42
N GLY A 967 31.79 12.83 -28.61
CA GLY A 967 30.99 12.11 -29.62
C GLY A 967 30.44 10.74 -29.20
N ARG A 968 30.64 10.28 -27.95
CA ARG A 968 30.23 8.97 -27.47
C ARG A 968 28.91 9.04 -26.72
N ALA A 969 28.10 8.02 -26.93
CA ALA A 969 26.87 7.80 -26.19
C ALA A 969 27.18 7.26 -24.78
N GLY A 970 26.53 7.82 -23.75
CA GLY A 970 26.69 7.42 -22.36
C GLY A 970 27.02 8.58 -21.42
N ALA A 971 27.05 8.32 -20.12
CA ALA A 971 27.33 9.33 -19.11
C ALA A 971 28.84 9.57 -18.98
N HIS A 972 29.24 10.82 -18.73
CA HIS A 972 30.60 11.17 -18.37
C HIS A 972 30.67 11.66 -16.93
N LEU A 973 31.73 11.28 -16.23
CA LEU A 973 32.07 11.78 -14.90
C LEU A 973 33.42 12.48 -14.98
N LEU A 974 33.42 13.76 -14.66
CA LEU A 974 34.63 14.54 -14.46
C LEU A 974 35.02 14.47 -12.98
N ALA A 975 36.27 14.14 -12.70
CA ALA A 975 36.76 14.00 -11.33
C ALA A 975 38.06 14.77 -11.12
N GLY A 976 38.03 15.70 -10.19
CA GLY A 976 39.20 16.46 -9.74
C GLY A 976 40.03 15.69 -8.70
N ALA A 977 41.31 16.03 -8.64
CA ALA A 977 42.25 15.48 -7.68
C ALA A 977 42.95 16.63 -6.93
N ALA A 978 43.22 16.43 -5.64
CA ALA A 978 43.77 17.47 -4.76
C ALA A 978 45.15 18.01 -5.21
N ASN A 979 45.90 17.25 -6.02
CA ASN A 979 47.17 17.67 -6.59
C ASN A 979 47.04 18.56 -7.85
N GLY A 980 45.82 18.89 -8.29
CA GLY A 980 45.57 19.69 -9.48
C GLY A 980 45.51 18.88 -10.77
N THR A 981 45.01 17.63 -10.76
CA THR A 981 44.69 16.92 -12.01
C THR A 981 43.22 16.54 -12.07
N ALA A 982 42.54 16.88 -13.17
CA ALA A 982 41.18 16.41 -13.43
C ALA A 982 41.18 15.30 -14.48
N CYS A 983 40.31 14.30 -14.28
CA CYS A 983 40.17 13.13 -15.13
C CYS A 983 38.73 12.97 -15.62
N LEU A 984 38.54 12.72 -16.91
CA LEU A 984 37.24 12.35 -17.48
C LEU A 984 37.08 10.83 -17.54
N PHE A 985 35.99 10.31 -16.99
CA PHE A 985 35.55 8.93 -17.06
C PHE A 985 34.30 8.83 -17.96
N TRP A 986 34.21 7.78 -18.75
CA TRP A 986 33.08 7.51 -19.64
C TRP A 986 32.43 6.18 -19.29
N PHE A 987 31.10 6.21 -19.14
CA PHE A 987 30.24 5.06 -18.92
C PHE A 987 29.37 4.87 -20.17
N PRO A 988 29.58 3.81 -20.97
CA PRO A 988 28.84 3.62 -22.23
C PRO A 988 27.33 3.43 -21.98
N GLU A 989 26.50 4.04 -22.83
CA GLU A 989 25.04 3.85 -22.79
C GLU A 989 24.69 2.37 -22.99
N GLY A 990 23.99 1.76 -22.03
CA GLY A 990 23.63 0.35 -22.07
C GLY A 990 24.77 -0.62 -21.73
N ALA A 991 25.86 -0.14 -21.13
CA ALA A 991 26.81 -1.00 -20.44
C ALA A 991 26.12 -1.55 -19.18
N THR A 992 25.46 -2.70 -19.32
CA THR A 992 25.00 -3.52 -18.18
C THR A 992 26.22 -3.99 -17.39
N LEU A 993 26.73 -3.13 -16.51
CA LEU A 993 27.50 -3.54 -15.37
C LEU A 993 26.40 -4.03 -14.42
N ALA A 994 26.21 -5.33 -14.22
CA ALA A 994 25.10 -5.85 -13.41
C ALA A 994 25.64 -6.53 -12.15
N ILE A 995 25.09 -6.27 -10.97
CA ILE A 995 25.16 -7.11 -9.75
C ILE A 995 23.72 -7.18 -9.19
N GLY A 996 23.29 -8.35 -8.68
CA GLY A 996 21.89 -8.78 -8.40
C GLY A 996 21.01 -7.87 -7.53
N ASP A 997 19.67 -7.94 -7.55
CA ASP A 997 18.79 -9.12 -7.57
C ASP A 997 17.39 -8.89 -8.22
N ALA A 998 16.76 -10.01 -8.64
CA ALA A 998 15.32 -10.28 -8.84
C ALA A 998 14.56 -9.63 -10.04
N PRO A 999 13.39 -10.20 -10.46
CA PRO A 999 13.07 -10.44 -11.86
C PRO A 999 12.56 -9.22 -12.63
N ARG A 1000 13.01 -9.11 -13.89
CA ARG A 1000 12.47 -8.20 -14.91
C ARG A 1000 10.94 -8.27 -14.97
N GLY A 1001 10.28 -7.28 -14.38
CA GLY A 1001 9.01 -6.79 -14.93
C GLY A 1001 9.25 -6.28 -16.36
N PRO A 1002 8.24 -6.27 -17.25
CA PRO A 1002 8.42 -5.71 -18.58
C PRO A 1002 8.90 -4.26 -18.42
N ALA A 1003 10.04 -3.92 -19.04
CA ALA A 1003 10.59 -2.57 -19.04
C ALA A 1003 9.47 -1.53 -19.24
N PRO A 1004 9.42 -0.44 -18.43
CA PRO A 1004 8.51 0.65 -18.70
C PRO A 1004 8.84 1.17 -20.10
N ARG A 1005 7.94 0.90 -21.04
CA ARG A 1005 8.04 1.47 -22.38
C ARG A 1005 7.93 2.97 -22.19
N ARG A 1006 8.86 3.75 -22.76
CA ARG A 1006 8.65 5.20 -23.00
C ARG A 1006 7.22 5.36 -23.51
N GLY A 1007 6.36 5.97 -22.70
CA GLY A 1007 4.94 6.07 -22.99
C GLY A 1007 4.65 7.16 -24.01
N LEU A 1008 3.45 7.13 -24.57
CA LEU A 1008 2.87 8.21 -25.38
C LEU A 1008 2.83 9.50 -24.53
N ALA A 1009 3.68 10.49 -24.81
CA ALA A 1009 3.68 11.76 -24.08
C ALA A 1009 2.52 12.64 -24.57
N LEU A 1010 1.74 13.22 -23.64
CA LEU A 1010 0.55 14.01 -23.95
C LEU A 1010 0.46 15.23 -23.03
N ALA A 1011 0.34 16.43 -23.58
CA ALA A 1011 0.20 17.68 -22.85
C ALA A 1011 -0.89 18.59 -23.45
N ALA A 1012 -1.44 19.47 -22.61
CA ALA A 1012 -2.41 20.50 -22.99
C ALA A 1012 -1.98 21.86 -22.43
N ARG A 1013 -1.74 22.86 -23.29
CA ARG A 1013 -1.28 24.19 -22.86
C ARG A 1013 -2.01 25.31 -23.62
N PRO A 1014 -2.49 26.37 -22.94
CA PRO A 1014 -2.54 26.53 -21.48
C PRO A 1014 -3.62 25.63 -20.85
N SER A 1015 -3.43 25.22 -19.59
CA SER A 1015 -4.47 24.66 -18.74
C SER A 1015 -4.30 25.25 -17.33
N PRO A 1016 -5.19 26.16 -16.87
CA PRO A 1016 -6.52 26.46 -17.43
C PRO A 1016 -6.51 27.26 -18.74
N ALA A 1017 -7.37 26.91 -19.70
CA ALA A 1017 -7.56 27.61 -20.96
C ALA A 1017 -8.79 28.54 -20.90
N ALA A 1018 -8.59 29.83 -21.22
CA ALA A 1018 -9.68 30.81 -21.37
C ALA A 1018 -10.30 30.84 -22.78
N ALA A 1019 -9.56 30.39 -23.81
CA ALA A 1019 -10.02 30.42 -25.20
C ALA A 1019 -9.61 29.18 -26.00
N VAL A 1020 -8.34 29.10 -26.41
CA VAL A 1020 -7.78 27.98 -27.18
C VAL A 1020 -6.78 27.22 -26.31
N ALA A 1021 -6.85 25.89 -26.32
CA ALA A 1021 -5.85 25.01 -25.73
C ALA A 1021 -5.13 24.24 -26.85
N THR A 1022 -3.80 24.29 -26.86
CA THR A 1022 -2.96 23.48 -27.73
C THR A 1022 -2.73 22.13 -27.06
N ILE A 1023 -3.13 21.07 -27.76
CA ILE A 1023 -2.97 19.69 -27.35
C ILE A 1023 -1.79 19.13 -28.15
N GLU A 1024 -0.75 18.70 -27.46
CA GLU A 1024 0.47 18.17 -28.06
C GLU A 1024 0.67 16.73 -27.61
N CYS A 1025 0.90 15.84 -28.57
CA CYS A 1025 1.12 14.42 -28.29
C CYS A 1025 2.31 13.91 -29.09
N THR A 1026 3.29 13.32 -28.40
CA THR A 1026 4.50 12.77 -28.99
C THR A 1026 4.44 11.25 -28.95
N PRO A 1027 4.17 10.58 -30.09
CA PRO A 1027 4.11 9.13 -30.15
C PRO A 1027 5.50 8.52 -30.23
N THR A 1028 5.60 7.28 -29.77
CA THR A 1028 6.86 6.53 -29.61
C THR A 1028 7.30 5.87 -30.92
N ARG A 1029 6.42 5.85 -31.92
CA ARG A 1029 6.63 5.25 -33.25
C ARG A 1029 5.67 5.84 -34.28
N ALA A 1030 5.96 5.64 -35.55
CA ALA A 1030 5.05 6.06 -36.63
C ALA A 1030 3.75 5.23 -36.62
N GLY A 1031 2.60 5.86 -36.85
CA GLY A 1031 1.32 5.18 -36.90
C GLY A 1031 0.09 6.08 -36.66
N PRO A 1032 -1.13 5.51 -36.73
CA PRO A 1032 -2.36 6.26 -36.52
C PRO A 1032 -2.51 6.70 -35.06
N LEU A 1033 -2.60 8.01 -34.84
CA LEU A 1033 -2.85 8.65 -33.56
C LEU A 1033 -4.27 9.21 -33.53
N ARG A 1034 -5.01 8.93 -32.44
CA ARG A 1034 -6.29 9.56 -32.14
C ARG A 1034 -6.15 10.41 -30.90
N LEU A 1035 -6.64 11.65 -30.95
CA LEU A 1035 -6.76 12.55 -29.80
C LEU A 1035 -8.24 12.83 -29.56
N GLU A 1036 -8.71 12.71 -28.34
CA GLU A 1036 -10.11 12.96 -27.96
C GLU A 1036 -10.15 13.85 -26.72
N VAL A 1037 -10.97 14.90 -26.71
CA VAL A 1037 -11.37 15.58 -25.47
C VAL A 1037 -12.62 14.88 -24.96
N VAL A 1038 -12.67 14.55 -23.67
CA VAL A 1038 -13.81 13.93 -22.98
C VAL A 1038 -14.18 14.76 -21.74
N ASP A 1039 -15.46 14.76 -21.38
CA ASP A 1039 -15.93 15.35 -20.12
C ASP A 1039 -15.64 14.43 -18.92
N VAL A 1040 -15.87 14.90 -17.70
CA VAL A 1040 -15.66 14.13 -16.46
C VAL A 1040 -16.48 12.83 -16.37
N GLY A 1041 -17.55 12.70 -17.17
CA GLY A 1041 -18.34 11.47 -17.29
C GLY A 1041 -17.78 10.49 -18.32
N GLY A 1042 -16.62 10.78 -18.92
CA GLY A 1042 -15.99 9.99 -19.98
C GLY A 1042 -16.67 10.13 -21.34
N ARG A 1043 -17.64 11.05 -21.48
CA ARG A 1043 -18.32 11.25 -22.76
C ARG A 1043 -17.47 12.14 -23.67
N ARG A 1044 -17.33 11.73 -24.92
CA ARG A 1044 -16.52 12.44 -25.92
C ARG A 1044 -17.11 13.80 -26.29
N VAL A 1045 -16.24 14.81 -26.24
CA VAL A 1045 -16.50 16.24 -26.47
C VAL A 1045 -15.96 16.66 -27.83
N ARG A 1046 -14.76 16.21 -28.21
CA ARG A 1046 -14.11 16.50 -29.51
C ARG A 1046 -13.14 15.39 -29.89
N SER A 1047 -12.89 15.18 -31.18
CA SER A 1047 -11.89 14.21 -31.65
C SER A 1047 -11.07 14.70 -32.85
N TRP A 1048 -9.83 14.24 -32.93
CA TRP A 1048 -8.91 14.39 -34.06
C TRP A 1048 -8.26 13.05 -34.37
N SER A 1049 -7.93 12.83 -35.64
CA SER A 1049 -7.14 11.69 -36.09
C SER A 1049 -5.99 12.21 -36.94
N ALA A 1050 -4.79 11.75 -36.65
CA ALA A 1050 -3.56 12.14 -37.33
C ALA A 1050 -2.72 10.89 -37.66
N MET A 1051 -1.86 11.01 -38.67
CA MET A 1051 -0.79 10.05 -38.93
C MET A 1051 0.49 10.62 -38.36
N ALA A 1052 1.02 10.02 -37.29
CA ALA A 1052 2.25 10.48 -36.69
C ALA A 1052 3.47 9.88 -37.40
N GLY A 1053 4.49 10.70 -37.65
CA GLY A 1053 5.69 10.35 -38.40
C GLY A 1053 6.79 9.64 -37.59
N GLY A 1054 6.58 9.40 -36.29
CA GLY A 1054 7.63 8.93 -35.38
C GLY A 1054 7.59 9.73 -34.08
N LEU A 1055 8.76 10.12 -33.57
CA LEU A 1055 8.91 10.96 -32.37
C LEU A 1055 8.55 12.45 -32.58
N GLU A 1056 7.99 12.82 -33.74
CA GLU A 1056 7.55 14.19 -33.97
C GLU A 1056 6.20 14.47 -33.27
N PRO A 1057 6.09 15.56 -32.49
CA PRO A 1057 4.85 15.90 -31.81
C PRO A 1057 3.72 16.24 -32.77
N VAL A 1058 2.55 15.65 -32.55
CA VAL A 1058 1.30 16.02 -33.21
C VAL A 1058 0.60 17.08 -32.37
N ARG A 1059 0.39 18.26 -32.94
CA ARG A 1059 -0.29 19.39 -32.29
C ARG A 1059 -1.69 19.60 -32.87
N VAL A 1060 -2.70 19.72 -32.01
CA VAL A 1060 -4.06 20.10 -32.38
C VAL A 1060 -4.57 21.19 -31.44
N GLU A 1061 -5.33 22.14 -31.97
CA GLU A 1061 -5.95 23.19 -31.18
C GLU A 1061 -7.40 22.85 -30.86
N TRP A 1062 -7.78 23.04 -29.60
CA TRP A 1062 -9.16 22.99 -29.16
C TRP A 1062 -9.63 24.39 -28.77
N ASP A 1063 -10.61 24.90 -29.51
CA ASP A 1063 -11.24 26.22 -29.31
C ASP A 1063 -12.34 26.21 -28.24
N GLY A 1064 -12.37 25.18 -27.40
CA GLY A 1064 -13.37 25.02 -26.34
C GLY A 1064 -14.78 24.74 -26.85
N ARG A 1065 -14.96 24.19 -28.07
CA ARG A 1065 -16.26 23.80 -28.63
C ARG A 1065 -16.47 22.29 -28.72
N LEU A 1066 -17.72 21.87 -28.59
CA LEU A 1066 -18.17 20.50 -28.81
C LEU A 1066 -18.04 20.09 -30.28
N GLU A 1067 -18.01 18.79 -30.52
CA GLU A 1067 -18.16 18.18 -31.84
C GLU A 1067 -19.53 18.62 -32.44
N GLY A 1068 -19.50 19.44 -33.50
CA GLY A 1068 -20.68 20.08 -34.07
C GLY A 1068 -20.79 21.60 -33.86
N GLY A 1069 -19.87 22.23 -33.13
CA GLY A 1069 -19.71 23.70 -33.08
C GLY A 1069 -20.33 24.50 -31.92
N PRO A 1070 -21.19 23.99 -31.00
CA PRO A 1070 -21.58 24.76 -29.81
C PRO A 1070 -20.44 24.83 -28.77
N PRO A 1071 -20.35 25.90 -27.96
CA PRO A 1071 -19.32 26.02 -26.92
C PRO A 1071 -19.48 24.96 -25.82
N ALA A 1072 -18.36 24.38 -25.39
CA ALA A 1072 -18.32 23.46 -24.27
C ALA A 1072 -18.44 24.25 -22.94
N PRO A 1073 -19.16 23.74 -21.93
CA PRO A 1073 -19.24 24.38 -20.61
C PRO A 1073 -17.87 24.64 -19.99
N ALA A 1074 -17.74 25.67 -19.14
CA ALA A 1074 -16.58 25.77 -18.26
C ALA A 1074 -16.55 24.58 -17.30
N GLY A 1075 -15.37 24.02 -17.05
CA GLY A 1075 -15.22 22.80 -16.28
C GLY A 1075 -13.96 22.01 -16.60
N LEU A 1076 -13.84 20.86 -15.96
CA LEU A 1076 -12.74 19.91 -16.15
C LEU A 1076 -13.01 19.00 -17.35
N TYR A 1077 -11.99 18.85 -18.19
CA TYR A 1077 -11.97 17.93 -19.33
C TYR A 1077 -10.71 17.07 -19.27
N PHE A 1078 -10.75 15.91 -19.91
CA PHE A 1078 -9.59 15.06 -20.11
C PHE A 1078 -9.30 14.91 -21.60
N ILE A 1079 -8.04 14.88 -21.95
CA ILE A 1079 -7.58 14.55 -23.29
C ILE A 1079 -7.12 13.12 -23.27
N VAL A 1080 -7.61 12.31 -24.19
CA VAL A 1080 -7.22 10.92 -24.37
C VAL A 1080 -6.50 10.80 -25.70
N ALA A 1081 -5.24 10.38 -25.66
CA ALA A 1081 -4.48 10.00 -26.85
C ALA A 1081 -4.45 8.48 -26.98
N THR A 1082 -4.62 7.95 -28.19
CA THR A 1082 -4.55 6.52 -28.48
C THR A 1082 -3.72 6.28 -29.74
N HIS A 1083 -2.67 5.46 -29.62
CA HIS A 1083 -1.76 5.10 -30.71
C HIS A 1083 -1.51 3.59 -30.71
N GLY A 1084 -2.21 2.85 -31.58
CA GLY A 1084 -2.19 1.39 -31.55
C GLY A 1084 -2.74 0.82 -30.22
N ALA A 1085 -1.87 0.22 -29.41
CA ALA A 1085 -2.18 -0.30 -28.07
C ALA A 1085 -1.81 0.66 -26.93
N GLU A 1086 -1.13 1.78 -27.25
CA GLU A 1086 -0.70 2.79 -26.27
C GLU A 1086 -1.80 3.84 -26.07
N ARG A 1087 -1.99 4.26 -24.82
CA ARG A 1087 -3.00 5.25 -24.44
C ARG A 1087 -2.42 6.18 -23.37
N ALA A 1088 -2.65 7.48 -23.52
CA ALA A 1088 -2.24 8.50 -22.55
C ALA A 1088 -3.41 9.44 -22.25
N VAL A 1089 -3.43 10.02 -21.04
CA VAL A 1089 -4.49 10.93 -20.61
C VAL A 1089 -3.88 12.18 -19.98
N ALA A 1090 -4.35 13.37 -20.39
CA ALA A 1090 -3.91 14.65 -19.83
C ALA A 1090 -5.12 15.47 -19.36
N ARG A 1091 -4.92 16.27 -18.31
CA ARG A 1091 -5.95 17.15 -17.74
C ARG A 1091 -6.04 18.46 -18.52
N LEU A 1092 -7.25 18.97 -18.75
CA LEU A 1092 -7.48 20.30 -19.30
C LEU A 1092 -8.64 21.01 -18.58
N VAL A 1093 -8.38 22.17 -18.00
CA VAL A 1093 -9.41 23.01 -17.35
C VAL A 1093 -9.86 24.10 -18.31
N ARG A 1094 -11.16 24.23 -18.58
CA ARG A 1094 -11.72 25.32 -19.39
C ARG A 1094 -12.38 26.38 -18.50
N LEU A 1095 -11.92 27.62 -18.59
CA LEU A 1095 -12.51 28.78 -17.90
C LEU A 1095 -13.73 29.32 -18.67
N ARG A 1096 -14.53 30.19 -18.03
CA ARG A 1096 -15.75 30.74 -18.62
C ARG A 1096 -15.49 31.68 -19.78
#